data_AF-A0A2T2UGJ2-F1
#
_entry.id   AF-A0A2T2UGJ2-F1
#
_cell.length_a   1.000
_cell.length_b   1.000
_cell.length_c   1.000
_cell.angle_alpha   90.00
_cell.angle_beta   90.00
_cell.angle_gamma   90.00
#
_symmetry.space_group_name_H-M   'P 1'
#
loop_
_entity.id
_entity.type
_entity.pdbx_description
1 polymer ?
#
loop_
_entity_poly.entity_id
_entity_poly.type
_entity_poly.pdbx_seq_one_letter_code
_entity_poly.pdbx_strand_id
1 'polypeptide(L)'
;MAQSSSPPPPASSRARRERNGRSPANASGADASSGSEASGSEADDLLDRVAETCATEARPFPEGFDPRAEGALEHPHLYFNRELSTLDFNRRVLAQALDEHIPLLERVFFLAITASNLDEFFQKRVGGLKRQSAAGVTDLSIDGRRPEEQLRLIRRAVLQMYAALGRLWDERLRPRLGEEAGVHLLDYDALTDEQQDRLDRHFQENIFPILTPLAVGPGRPFPFLSNLSLSLAVMLRHPERGTDHFARVKVPVTQGRWVALTEASAGEGDAESDRFVPLEQLVAQNLGDVFRGMQIESVHAFRVTRNADIRREEEEADDLLEMISDELRERRFAPVVRLEIDEAMPPEVRQLLMRELKLGDDDLYETSGLLGHADLMPLARLPGRAAHRFAPWSPVVPPRLHPDAERTGAFGAPKRAHVEAAPAASASPDELPRVHAPGAPAPDEAIGQSAGGRRRERTGEETNDAGSASADAAPLADTDGREALPRYATRAEHAAFADDDADRTLPGSGDRPSVFRTLRTGGDLLVHHPYDSFQASVQRFIEEAAADPQVLAIKQTLYRTSEDSPVVQALMRAAERGKQVAVLVEVKARFDEKNNIEWGRKLEKSGVHVTYGLVGLKTHAKVTLVVRQEDSGPRTYCHIGTGNYNSETARQYTDLGLLTSKPATGYDLINLFHYLTGYAPEQHYRTLLVAPHNMRASFERLIEAEIEHERSGSPDDGGGRIIAKMNALNDRGVIRALYRAARAGVQIDLIVRGHSLLRPGLEGVSENIRVTSILGRFLEHTRIYYFGNGAAQEPDRAPKVFLGSADWMSRNLDDRVEAVQQVHQDDLRDRLVGILETALADQRSAWDLQSDGRYRPPPSREAPGFQEQLMQQARQRAGS
;
A
#
# COMPACT_ATOMS: atom_id res chain seq x y z
N MET A 1 -60.59 -1.29 61.25
CA MET A 1 -59.28 -1.98 61.04
C MET A 1 -59.52 -3.21 60.18
N ALA A 2 -58.45 -3.79 59.64
CA ALA A 2 -58.39 -4.84 58.62
C ALA A 2 -58.63 -4.37 57.17
N GLN A 3 -57.75 -4.84 56.29
CA GLN A 3 -57.66 -4.60 54.85
C GLN A 3 -58.29 -5.80 54.11
N SER A 4 -58.76 -5.62 52.88
CA SER A 4 -59.08 -6.75 51.99
C SER A 4 -58.39 -6.62 50.63
N SER A 5 -57.92 -7.75 50.11
CA SER A 5 -57.14 -7.92 48.89
C SER A 5 -57.93 -7.65 47.59
N SER A 6 -57.19 -7.36 46.52
CA SER A 6 -57.68 -7.37 45.13
C SER A 6 -56.90 -8.43 44.31
N PRO A 7 -57.51 -9.06 43.29
CA PRO A 7 -56.91 -10.16 42.53
C PRO A 7 -55.96 -9.67 41.42
N PRO A 8 -55.06 -10.55 40.90
CA PRO A 8 -54.15 -10.21 39.81
C PRO A 8 -54.81 -10.25 38.41
N PRO A 9 -54.27 -9.52 37.42
CA PRO A 9 -54.73 -9.55 36.02
C PRO A 9 -54.23 -10.81 35.26
N PRO A 10 -54.86 -11.15 34.11
CA PRO A 10 -54.63 -12.43 33.43
C PRO A 10 -53.36 -12.45 32.55
N ALA A 11 -52.80 -13.65 32.37
CA ALA A 11 -51.67 -13.90 31.49
C ALA A 11 -52.06 -13.87 30.00
N SER A 12 -51.27 -13.19 29.18
CA SER A 12 -51.43 -13.16 27.71
C SER A 12 -50.74 -14.35 27.05
N SER A 13 -51.51 -15.22 26.39
CA SER A 13 -50.98 -16.34 25.60
C SER A 13 -50.36 -15.85 24.29
N ARG A 14 -49.06 -16.12 24.07
CA ARG A 14 -48.43 -16.01 22.75
C ARG A 14 -48.87 -17.21 21.90
N ALA A 15 -49.60 -16.96 20.82
CA ALA A 15 -49.99 -18.00 19.87
C ALA A 15 -48.79 -18.44 19.01
N ARG A 16 -48.47 -19.73 19.05
CA ARG A 16 -47.51 -20.37 18.11
C ARG A 16 -48.00 -20.17 16.67
N ARG A 17 -47.20 -19.58 15.79
CA ARG A 17 -47.39 -19.70 14.33
C ARG A 17 -46.96 -21.09 13.87
N GLU A 18 -47.75 -21.71 13.01
CA GLU A 18 -47.50 -23.04 12.47
C GLU A 18 -46.33 -23.02 11.48
N ARG A 19 -45.39 -23.96 11.62
CA ARG A 19 -44.27 -24.15 10.68
C ARG A 19 -44.72 -25.07 9.55
N ASN A 20 -44.89 -24.54 8.34
CA ASN A 20 -45.06 -25.37 7.14
C ASN A 20 -43.69 -25.92 6.68
N GLY A 21 -43.31 -27.08 7.23
CA GLY A 21 -42.10 -27.78 6.83
C GLY A 21 -42.26 -28.53 5.50
N ARG A 22 -41.33 -28.31 4.57
CA ARG A 22 -41.02 -29.25 3.48
C ARG A 22 -39.52 -29.54 3.48
N SER A 23 -39.12 -30.54 4.26
CA SER A 23 -37.81 -31.18 4.09
C SER A 23 -37.83 -32.07 2.83
N PRO A 24 -36.78 -32.07 2.00
CA PRO A 24 -36.42 -33.25 1.22
C PRO A 24 -35.93 -34.34 2.18
N ALA A 25 -36.27 -35.60 1.91
CA ALA A 25 -35.95 -36.71 2.80
C ALA A 25 -34.51 -37.21 2.63
N ASN A 26 -33.84 -37.53 3.75
CA ASN A 26 -32.64 -38.36 3.75
C ASN A 26 -32.97 -39.79 3.30
N ALA A 27 -32.16 -40.35 2.40
CA ALA A 27 -32.07 -41.78 2.15
C ALA A 27 -30.67 -42.24 2.57
N SER A 28 -30.59 -43.16 3.52
CA SER A 28 -29.34 -43.61 4.12
C SER A 28 -28.85 -44.94 3.54
N GLY A 29 -27.54 -45.02 3.25
CA GLY A 29 -26.75 -46.25 3.41
C GLY A 29 -26.29 -46.97 2.14
N ALA A 30 -25.02 -46.77 1.78
CA ALA A 30 -24.09 -47.82 1.35
C ALA A 30 -22.64 -47.31 1.44
N ASP A 31 -21.72 -48.21 1.82
CA ASP A 31 -20.26 -48.09 1.97
C ASP A 31 -19.52 -46.83 1.47
N ALA A 32 -18.80 -46.18 2.39
CA ALA A 32 -17.69 -45.28 2.09
C ALA A 32 -16.40 -45.80 2.73
N SER A 33 -15.59 -46.51 1.94
CA SER A 33 -14.16 -46.70 2.20
C SER A 33 -13.40 -46.38 0.91
N SER A 34 -12.23 -45.75 1.04
CA SER A 34 -11.49 -45.00 0.00
C SER A 34 -12.11 -43.65 -0.38
N GLY A 35 -11.28 -42.59 -0.39
CA GLY A 35 -11.72 -41.21 -0.65
C GLY A 35 -10.86 -40.11 -0.02
N SER A 36 -9.53 -40.25 0.00
CA SER A 36 -8.61 -39.29 0.66
C SER A 36 -7.98 -38.26 -0.30
N GLU A 37 -8.41 -38.19 -1.56
CA GLU A 37 -7.75 -37.41 -2.62
C GLU A 37 -8.62 -36.26 -3.21
N ALA A 38 -9.84 -36.07 -2.69
CA ALA A 38 -10.82 -35.17 -3.32
C ALA A 38 -10.65 -33.67 -2.98
N SER A 39 -10.04 -33.32 -1.84
CA SER A 39 -10.03 -31.92 -1.35
C SER A 39 -9.14 -30.97 -2.15
N GLY A 40 -8.09 -31.46 -2.82
CA GLY A 40 -7.24 -30.63 -3.69
C GLY A 40 -7.95 -30.18 -4.97
N SER A 41 -8.72 -31.09 -5.59
CA SER A 41 -9.35 -30.91 -6.91
C SER A 41 -10.23 -29.67 -7.00
N GLU A 42 -11.12 -29.45 -6.03
CA GLU A 42 -11.98 -28.27 -6.04
C GLU A 42 -11.23 -27.00 -5.65
N ALA A 43 -10.17 -27.11 -4.82
CA ALA A 43 -9.39 -25.96 -4.40
C ALA A 43 -8.60 -25.36 -5.55
N ASP A 44 -8.08 -26.22 -6.41
CA ASP A 44 -7.45 -25.83 -7.65
C ASP A 44 -8.49 -25.26 -8.66
N ASP A 45 -9.70 -25.82 -8.88
CA ASP A 45 -10.73 -25.18 -9.76
C ASP A 45 -11.07 -23.73 -9.37
N LEU A 46 -11.19 -23.44 -8.07
CA LEU A 46 -11.48 -22.08 -7.59
C LEU A 46 -10.26 -21.14 -7.67
N LEU A 47 -9.04 -21.65 -7.49
CA LEU A 47 -7.79 -20.90 -7.70
C LEU A 47 -7.59 -20.60 -9.18
N ASP A 48 -7.73 -21.61 -10.03
CA ASP A 48 -7.56 -21.52 -11.48
C ASP A 48 -8.55 -20.51 -12.05
N ARG A 49 -9.82 -20.53 -11.65
CA ARG A 49 -10.80 -19.50 -12.05
C ARG A 49 -10.44 -18.08 -11.63
N VAL A 50 -9.78 -17.89 -10.47
CA VAL A 50 -9.30 -16.57 -10.02
C VAL A 50 -8.00 -16.16 -10.72
N ALA A 51 -7.18 -17.10 -11.16
CA ALA A 51 -5.92 -16.87 -11.87
C ALA A 51 -6.09 -16.70 -13.40
N GLU A 52 -7.00 -17.44 -14.02
CA GLU A 52 -7.32 -17.39 -15.46
C GLU A 52 -8.05 -16.10 -15.86
N THR A 53 -8.76 -15.47 -14.91
CA THR A 53 -9.55 -14.26 -15.14
C THR A 53 -8.80 -12.99 -14.75
N CYS A 54 -8.74 -12.02 -15.67
CA CYS A 54 -8.27 -10.67 -15.39
C CYS A 54 -9.37 -9.64 -15.68
N ALA A 55 -9.25 -8.44 -15.13
CA ALA A 55 -10.05 -7.28 -15.49
C ALA A 55 -9.39 -6.50 -16.62
N THR A 56 -8.06 -6.49 -16.65
CA THR A 56 -7.26 -5.60 -17.50
C THR A 56 -7.42 -5.84 -19.00
N GLU A 57 -7.83 -7.05 -19.41
CA GLU A 57 -8.16 -7.50 -20.78
C GLU A 57 -7.59 -6.59 -21.88
N ALA A 58 -6.35 -6.88 -22.29
CA ALA A 58 -5.61 -6.06 -23.24
C ALA A 58 -6.38 -5.83 -24.54
N ARG A 59 -6.37 -4.58 -25.03
CA ARG A 59 -7.01 -4.27 -26.33
C ARG A 59 -6.16 -4.85 -27.48
N PRO A 60 -6.77 -5.56 -28.45
CA PRO A 60 -6.07 -5.96 -29.67
C PRO A 60 -5.69 -4.70 -30.45
N PHE A 61 -4.53 -4.68 -31.10
CA PHE A 61 -4.10 -3.52 -31.91
C PHE A 61 -5.06 -3.30 -33.10
N PRO A 62 -5.28 -2.03 -33.53
CA PRO A 62 -6.03 -1.75 -34.75
C PRO A 62 -5.36 -2.39 -35.98
N GLU A 63 -6.14 -2.75 -36.99
CA GLU A 63 -5.60 -3.23 -38.26
C GLU A 63 -4.64 -2.19 -38.87
N GLY A 64 -3.47 -2.64 -39.34
CA GLY A 64 -2.44 -1.78 -39.92
C GLY A 64 -1.60 -0.97 -38.92
N PHE A 65 -1.85 -1.06 -37.60
CA PHE A 65 -1.00 -0.43 -36.59
C PHE A 65 0.27 -1.25 -36.33
N ASP A 66 1.44 -0.72 -36.69
CA ASP A 66 2.72 -1.28 -36.27
C ASP A 66 3.18 -0.64 -34.93
N PRO A 67 3.19 -1.39 -33.81
CA PRO A 67 3.64 -0.87 -32.52
C PRO A 67 5.14 -0.49 -32.51
N ARG A 68 5.89 -0.89 -33.53
CA ARG A 68 7.32 -0.59 -33.73
C ARG A 68 7.54 0.68 -34.58
N ALA A 69 6.50 1.34 -35.08
CA ALA A 69 6.68 2.60 -35.79
C ALA A 69 7.28 3.69 -34.88
N GLU A 70 7.86 4.72 -35.50
CA GLU A 70 8.29 5.93 -34.79
C GLU A 70 7.05 6.69 -34.29
N GLY A 71 7.09 7.24 -33.07
CA GLY A 71 5.92 7.87 -32.42
C GLY A 71 4.85 6.89 -31.89
N ALA A 72 4.90 5.60 -32.22
CA ALA A 72 3.89 4.61 -31.82
C ALA A 72 3.72 4.46 -30.29
N LEU A 73 4.74 4.84 -29.50
CA LEU A 73 4.76 4.73 -28.05
C LEU A 73 3.69 5.57 -27.32
N GLU A 74 2.99 6.49 -28.00
CA GLU A 74 1.86 7.21 -27.42
C GLU A 74 0.51 6.48 -27.61
N HIS A 75 0.48 5.40 -28.40
CA HIS A 75 -0.77 4.76 -28.79
C HIS A 75 -1.44 4.03 -27.60
N PRO A 76 -2.75 4.25 -27.34
CA PRO A 76 -3.42 3.75 -26.14
C PRO A 76 -3.35 2.23 -25.92
N HIS A 77 -3.26 1.44 -26.98
CA HIS A 77 -3.26 -0.03 -26.89
C HIS A 77 -1.93 -0.61 -26.33
N LEU A 78 -0.91 0.22 -26.15
CA LEU A 78 0.31 -0.12 -25.41
C LEU A 78 0.12 -0.05 -23.89
N TYR A 79 -1.01 0.49 -23.40
CA TYR A 79 -1.22 0.74 -21.98
C TYR A 79 -2.37 -0.08 -21.40
N PHE A 80 -2.21 -0.46 -20.14
CA PHE A 80 -3.26 -1.08 -19.34
C PHE A 80 -4.11 -0.05 -18.62
N ASN A 81 -5.39 -0.39 -18.39
CA ASN A 81 -6.28 0.47 -17.62
C ASN A 81 -5.94 0.43 -16.13
N ARG A 82 -5.89 1.60 -15.50
CA ARG A 82 -5.56 1.75 -14.08
C ARG A 82 -6.53 1.06 -13.14
N GLU A 83 -7.82 1.19 -13.41
CA GLU A 83 -8.85 0.72 -12.50
C GLU A 83 -8.98 -0.81 -12.60
N LEU A 84 -8.89 -1.34 -13.82
CA LEU A 84 -8.87 -2.77 -14.07
C LEU A 84 -7.61 -3.43 -13.48
N SER A 85 -6.42 -2.82 -13.65
CA SER A 85 -5.17 -3.28 -13.01
C SER A 85 -5.23 -3.22 -11.47
N THR A 86 -6.01 -2.28 -10.92
CA THR A 86 -6.29 -2.23 -9.45
C THR A 86 -7.20 -3.37 -9.01
N LEU A 87 -8.18 -3.79 -9.82
CA LEU A 87 -8.98 -4.98 -9.55
C LEU A 87 -8.15 -6.27 -9.66
N ASP A 88 -7.20 -6.34 -10.59
CA ASP A 88 -6.28 -7.49 -10.71
C ASP A 88 -5.28 -7.58 -9.56
N PHE A 89 -4.91 -6.47 -8.92
CA PHE A 89 -4.28 -6.50 -7.60
C PHE A 89 -5.19 -7.15 -6.55
N ASN A 90 -6.45 -6.74 -6.46
CA ASN A 90 -7.38 -7.32 -5.48
C ASN A 90 -7.72 -8.80 -5.76
N ARG A 91 -7.73 -9.27 -7.02
CA ARG A 91 -7.80 -10.71 -7.34
C ARG A 91 -6.61 -11.49 -6.76
N ARG A 92 -5.39 -10.96 -6.87
CA ARG A 92 -4.19 -11.58 -6.28
C ARG A 92 -4.20 -11.56 -4.75
N VAL A 93 -4.82 -10.56 -4.12
CA VAL A 93 -5.10 -10.58 -2.66
C VAL A 93 -6.12 -11.67 -2.32
N LEU A 94 -7.18 -11.83 -3.10
CA LEU A 94 -8.17 -12.91 -2.92
C LEU A 94 -7.55 -14.30 -3.09
N ALA A 95 -6.60 -14.47 -4.02
CA ALA A 95 -5.85 -15.71 -4.19
C ALA A 95 -5.07 -16.13 -2.92
N GLN A 96 -4.66 -15.19 -2.06
CA GLN A 96 -4.06 -15.51 -0.76
C GLN A 96 -5.07 -16.09 0.24
N ALA A 97 -6.37 -15.82 0.09
CA ALA A 97 -7.42 -16.46 0.88
C ALA A 97 -7.71 -17.90 0.41
N LEU A 98 -7.36 -18.21 -0.84
CA LEU A 98 -7.56 -19.53 -1.45
C LEU A 98 -6.39 -20.49 -1.15
N ASP A 99 -5.15 -20.01 -1.07
CA ASP A 99 -3.95 -20.83 -0.82
C ASP A 99 -4.02 -21.59 0.53
N GLU A 100 -4.06 -22.92 0.45
CA GLU A 100 -4.17 -23.84 1.60
C GLU A 100 -2.94 -23.82 2.53
N HIS A 101 -1.78 -23.36 2.06
CA HIS A 101 -0.56 -23.25 2.88
C HIS A 101 -0.60 -22.04 3.81
N ILE A 102 -1.49 -21.08 3.56
CA ILE A 102 -1.70 -19.91 4.41
C ILE A 102 -2.60 -20.33 5.57
N PRO A 103 -2.23 -20.07 6.84
CA PRO A 103 -3.03 -20.49 7.99
C PRO A 103 -4.46 -19.97 7.95
N LEU A 104 -5.42 -20.77 8.45
CA LEU A 104 -6.86 -20.54 8.22
C LEU A 104 -7.37 -19.13 8.60
N LEU A 105 -6.94 -18.55 9.73
CA LEU A 105 -7.36 -17.19 10.11
C LEU A 105 -6.69 -16.10 9.25
N GLU A 106 -5.53 -16.38 8.67
CA GLU A 106 -4.89 -15.48 7.68
C GLU A 106 -5.61 -15.56 6.32
N ARG A 107 -6.16 -16.71 5.93
CA ARG A 107 -7.04 -16.81 4.75
C ARG A 107 -8.29 -15.96 4.91
N VAL A 108 -8.94 -16.02 6.09
CA VAL A 108 -10.08 -15.14 6.45
C VAL A 108 -9.68 -13.67 6.48
N PHE A 109 -8.47 -13.36 6.97
CA PHE A 109 -7.91 -12.00 6.93
C PHE A 109 -7.75 -11.49 5.49
N PHE A 110 -7.21 -12.29 4.56
CA PHE A 110 -7.09 -11.91 3.14
C PHE A 110 -8.45 -11.74 2.45
N LEU A 111 -9.45 -12.54 2.79
CA LEU A 111 -10.83 -12.36 2.33
C LEU A 111 -11.39 -11.01 2.82
N ALA A 112 -11.23 -10.70 4.12
CA ALA A 112 -11.66 -9.43 4.70
C ALA A 112 -10.92 -8.21 4.12
N ILE A 113 -9.60 -8.32 3.85
CA ILE A 113 -8.82 -7.29 3.13
C ILE A 113 -9.39 -7.08 1.73
N THR A 114 -9.68 -8.15 0.98
CA THR A 114 -10.22 -8.04 -0.39
C THR A 114 -11.53 -7.25 -0.39
N ALA A 115 -12.44 -7.55 0.54
CA ALA A 115 -13.69 -6.81 0.70
C ALA A 115 -13.46 -5.33 1.09
N SER A 116 -12.54 -5.07 2.03
CA SER A 116 -12.17 -3.70 2.44
C SER A 116 -11.54 -2.88 1.29
N ASN A 117 -10.68 -3.51 0.48
CA ASN A 117 -10.08 -2.89 -0.69
C ASN A 117 -11.14 -2.57 -1.77
N LEU A 118 -12.13 -3.44 -1.95
CA LEU A 118 -13.28 -3.16 -2.82
C LEU A 118 -14.10 -1.98 -2.27
N ASP A 119 -14.39 -1.95 -0.97
CA ASP A 119 -15.07 -0.80 -0.34
C ASP A 119 -14.33 0.52 -0.61
N GLU A 120 -13.00 0.54 -0.45
CA GLU A 120 -12.18 1.72 -0.79
C GLU A 120 -12.24 2.05 -2.30
N PHE A 121 -12.15 1.05 -3.16
CA PHE A 121 -12.17 1.21 -4.61
C PHE A 121 -13.49 1.83 -5.10
N PHE A 122 -14.64 1.41 -4.54
CA PHE A 122 -15.92 2.06 -4.85
C PHE A 122 -15.97 3.51 -4.36
N GLN A 123 -15.55 3.75 -3.12
CA GLN A 123 -15.52 5.09 -2.52
C GLN A 123 -14.67 6.08 -3.33
N LYS A 124 -13.53 5.64 -3.89
CA LYS A 124 -12.51 6.53 -4.49
C LYS A 124 -12.40 6.49 -6.01
N ARG A 125 -12.66 5.35 -6.66
CA ARG A 125 -12.46 5.18 -8.11
C ARG A 125 -13.80 5.15 -8.86
N VAL A 126 -14.70 4.25 -8.48
CA VAL A 126 -16.07 4.20 -9.05
C VAL A 126 -16.80 5.53 -8.81
N GLY A 127 -16.72 6.07 -7.59
CA GLY A 127 -17.27 7.39 -7.28
C GLY A 127 -16.67 8.54 -8.10
N GLY A 128 -15.39 8.47 -8.46
CA GLY A 128 -14.75 9.47 -9.34
C GLY A 128 -15.25 9.36 -10.79
N LEU A 129 -15.23 8.15 -11.36
CA LEU A 129 -15.70 7.86 -12.72
C LEU A 129 -17.18 8.23 -12.89
N LYS A 130 -18.03 7.95 -11.90
CA LYS A 130 -19.45 8.35 -11.93
C LYS A 130 -19.65 9.86 -11.98
N ARG A 131 -18.84 10.66 -11.26
CA ARG A 131 -18.90 12.12 -11.39
C ARG A 131 -18.46 12.60 -12.76
N GLN A 132 -17.38 12.02 -13.31
CA GLN A 132 -16.91 12.33 -14.66
C GLN A 132 -17.98 12.04 -15.72
N SER A 133 -18.62 10.86 -15.64
CA SER A 133 -19.72 10.47 -16.51
C SER A 133 -20.93 11.39 -16.37
N ALA A 134 -21.37 11.69 -15.15
CA ALA A 134 -22.49 12.61 -14.89
C ALA A 134 -22.22 14.05 -15.32
N ALA A 135 -20.95 14.47 -15.36
CA ALA A 135 -20.51 15.77 -15.89
C ALA A 135 -20.29 15.76 -17.41
N GLY A 136 -20.49 14.63 -18.10
CA GLY A 136 -20.27 14.51 -19.55
C GLY A 136 -18.81 14.58 -19.99
N VAL A 137 -17.86 14.25 -19.10
CA VAL A 137 -16.42 14.28 -19.40
C VAL A 137 -16.10 13.26 -20.49
N THR A 138 -15.59 13.75 -21.62
CA THR A 138 -15.22 12.91 -22.77
C THR A 138 -13.75 12.50 -22.81
N ASP A 139 -12.94 12.96 -21.86
CA ASP A 139 -11.52 12.62 -21.77
C ASP A 139 -11.31 11.11 -21.67
N LEU A 140 -10.37 10.60 -22.46
CA LEU A 140 -10.03 9.19 -22.48
C LEU A 140 -9.00 8.86 -21.41
N SER A 141 -9.15 7.69 -20.80
CA SER A 141 -8.06 7.05 -20.06
C SER A 141 -6.86 6.78 -20.97
N ILE A 142 -5.70 6.47 -20.38
CA ILE A 142 -4.47 6.20 -21.14
C ILE A 142 -4.62 5.04 -22.14
N ASP A 143 -5.48 4.06 -21.83
CA ASP A 143 -5.83 2.92 -22.66
C ASP A 143 -7.00 3.20 -23.64
N GLY A 144 -7.39 4.47 -23.77
CA GLY A 144 -8.31 4.95 -24.78
C GLY A 144 -9.79 4.66 -24.50
N ARG A 145 -10.18 4.61 -23.22
CA ARG A 145 -11.54 4.28 -22.77
C ARG A 145 -12.22 5.47 -22.10
N ARG A 146 -13.54 5.59 -22.31
CA ARG A 146 -14.39 6.61 -21.66
C ARG A 146 -14.74 6.23 -20.20
N PRO A 147 -15.20 7.15 -19.35
CA PRO A 147 -15.66 6.83 -18.00
C PRO A 147 -16.74 5.74 -17.96
N GLU A 148 -17.70 5.78 -18.88
CA GLU A 148 -18.81 4.81 -18.99
C GLU A 148 -18.30 3.40 -19.33
N GLU A 149 -17.36 3.31 -20.27
CA GLU A 149 -16.76 2.04 -20.67
C GLU A 149 -15.98 1.40 -19.51
N GLN A 150 -15.21 2.22 -18.78
CA GLN A 150 -14.50 1.79 -17.57
C GLN A 150 -15.47 1.30 -16.49
N LEU A 151 -16.56 2.02 -16.22
CA LEU A 151 -17.59 1.60 -15.26
C LEU A 151 -18.21 0.24 -15.63
N ARG A 152 -18.53 0.01 -16.91
CA ARG A 152 -19.06 -1.27 -17.40
C ARG A 152 -18.07 -2.43 -17.22
N LEU A 153 -16.80 -2.22 -17.54
CA LEU A 153 -15.74 -3.23 -17.37
C LEU A 153 -15.46 -3.53 -15.88
N ILE A 154 -15.44 -2.49 -15.05
CA ILE A 154 -15.36 -2.60 -13.59
C ILE A 154 -16.51 -3.45 -13.05
N ARG A 155 -17.77 -3.18 -13.45
CA ARG A 155 -18.94 -3.93 -12.99
C ARG A 155 -18.82 -5.42 -13.34
N ARG A 156 -18.45 -5.76 -14.57
CA ARG A 156 -18.22 -7.16 -15.00
C ARG A 156 -17.18 -7.87 -14.11
N ALA A 157 -16.03 -7.23 -13.87
CA ALA A 157 -14.96 -7.80 -13.06
C ALA A 157 -15.34 -7.92 -11.57
N VAL A 158 -16.00 -6.91 -11.01
CA VAL A 158 -16.40 -6.90 -9.60
C VAL A 158 -17.50 -7.94 -9.31
N LEU A 159 -18.46 -8.15 -10.20
CA LEU A 159 -19.49 -9.20 -10.02
C LEU A 159 -18.85 -10.60 -9.91
N GLN A 160 -17.83 -10.89 -10.72
CA GLN A 160 -17.05 -12.13 -10.60
C GLN A 160 -16.34 -12.24 -9.23
N MET A 161 -15.76 -11.14 -8.74
CA MET A 161 -15.08 -11.11 -7.45
C MET A 161 -16.05 -11.29 -6.26
N TYR A 162 -17.24 -10.69 -6.30
CA TYR A 162 -18.26 -10.92 -5.26
C TYR A 162 -18.74 -12.38 -5.23
N ALA A 163 -18.98 -12.97 -6.40
CA ALA A 163 -19.36 -14.38 -6.50
C ALA A 163 -18.25 -15.32 -5.97
N ALA A 164 -16.97 -14.98 -6.17
CA ALA A 164 -15.85 -15.71 -5.60
C ALA A 164 -15.71 -15.51 -4.08
N LEU A 165 -15.91 -14.28 -3.57
CA LEU A 165 -15.88 -13.96 -2.14
C LEU A 165 -16.95 -14.75 -1.36
N GLY A 166 -18.21 -14.70 -1.82
CA GLY A 166 -19.32 -15.40 -1.16
C GLY A 166 -19.12 -16.90 -1.10
N ARG A 167 -18.82 -17.55 -2.24
CA ARG A 167 -18.56 -19.00 -2.29
C ARG A 167 -17.37 -19.41 -1.41
N LEU A 168 -16.25 -18.69 -1.49
CA LEU A 168 -15.09 -19.00 -0.63
C LEU A 168 -15.42 -18.89 0.87
N TRP A 169 -16.23 -17.91 1.24
CA TRP A 169 -16.68 -17.77 2.61
C TRP A 169 -17.62 -18.91 3.04
N ASP A 170 -18.74 -19.09 2.33
CA ASP A 170 -19.81 -20.00 2.75
C ASP A 170 -19.47 -21.48 2.55
N GLU A 171 -18.83 -21.85 1.42
CA GLU A 171 -18.55 -23.25 1.07
C GLU A 171 -17.29 -23.80 1.74
N ARG A 172 -16.42 -22.94 2.30
CA ARG A 172 -15.07 -23.36 2.78
C ARG A 172 -14.59 -22.73 4.06
N LEU A 173 -14.45 -21.41 4.10
CA LEU A 173 -13.82 -20.76 5.25
C LEU A 173 -14.73 -20.83 6.49
N ARG A 174 -16.04 -20.62 6.34
CA ARG A 174 -17.02 -20.72 7.44
C ARG A 174 -17.11 -22.14 8.03
N PRO A 175 -17.23 -23.24 7.24
CA PRO A 175 -17.17 -24.60 7.76
C PRO A 175 -15.85 -24.92 8.50
N ARG A 176 -14.71 -24.69 7.83
CA ARG A 176 -13.37 -25.01 8.39
C ARG A 176 -13.05 -24.20 9.64
N LEU A 177 -13.56 -22.97 9.75
CA LEU A 177 -13.43 -22.18 10.99
C LEU A 177 -14.08 -22.87 12.19
N GLY A 178 -15.24 -23.49 12.00
CA GLY A 178 -15.90 -24.27 13.04
C GLY A 178 -15.14 -25.56 13.36
N GLU A 179 -14.76 -26.31 12.32
CA GLU A 179 -14.16 -27.64 12.45
C GLU A 179 -12.71 -27.63 12.96
N GLU A 180 -11.85 -26.78 12.40
CA GLU A 180 -10.42 -26.73 12.74
C GLU A 180 -10.13 -25.74 13.86
N ALA A 181 -10.75 -24.56 13.81
CA ALA A 181 -10.43 -23.43 14.68
C ALA A 181 -11.44 -23.22 15.81
N GLY A 182 -12.52 -24.01 15.90
CA GLY A 182 -13.54 -23.90 16.95
C GLY A 182 -14.32 -22.58 16.95
N VAL A 183 -14.39 -21.87 15.80
CA VAL A 183 -15.10 -20.60 15.64
C VAL A 183 -16.33 -20.80 14.76
N HIS A 184 -17.51 -20.89 15.39
CA HIS A 184 -18.76 -21.15 14.68
C HIS A 184 -19.56 -19.85 14.50
N LEU A 185 -19.84 -19.47 13.25
CA LEU A 185 -20.89 -18.50 12.95
C LEU A 185 -22.19 -19.24 12.72
N LEU A 186 -23.12 -19.11 13.66
CA LEU A 186 -24.42 -19.75 13.66
C LEU A 186 -25.50 -18.77 13.19
N ASP A 187 -26.48 -19.29 12.45
CA ASP A 187 -27.69 -18.56 12.13
C ASP A 187 -28.68 -18.64 13.30
N TYR A 188 -29.38 -17.55 13.60
CA TYR A 188 -30.27 -17.46 14.77
C TYR A 188 -31.35 -18.55 14.80
N ASP A 189 -31.88 -18.92 13.62
CA ASP A 189 -32.91 -19.96 13.49
C ASP A 189 -32.39 -21.39 13.72
N ALA A 190 -31.06 -21.59 13.77
CA ALA A 190 -30.41 -22.86 14.08
C ALA A 190 -30.07 -23.04 15.57
N LEU A 191 -30.34 -22.03 16.40
CA LEU A 191 -30.09 -22.05 17.85
C LEU A 191 -31.15 -22.86 18.61
N THR A 192 -30.81 -23.31 19.81
CA THR A 192 -31.79 -23.88 20.75
C THR A 192 -32.68 -22.80 21.37
N ASP A 193 -33.89 -23.15 21.81
CA ASP A 193 -34.81 -22.24 22.49
C ASP A 193 -34.13 -21.49 23.66
N GLU A 194 -33.26 -22.15 24.43
CA GLU A 194 -32.50 -21.53 25.54
C GLU A 194 -31.44 -20.51 25.05
N GLN A 195 -30.76 -20.81 23.94
CA GLN A 195 -29.81 -19.89 23.32
C GLN A 195 -30.53 -18.66 22.75
N GLN A 196 -31.72 -18.85 22.15
CA GLN A 196 -32.59 -17.77 21.67
C GLN A 196 -33.05 -16.88 22.84
N ASP A 197 -33.65 -17.45 23.89
CA ASP A 197 -34.07 -16.72 25.10
C ASP A 197 -32.94 -15.90 25.74
N ARG A 198 -31.70 -16.41 25.71
CA ARG A 198 -30.50 -15.71 26.20
C ARG A 198 -30.11 -14.54 25.30
N LEU A 199 -30.10 -14.72 23.98
CA LEU A 199 -29.80 -13.66 23.03
C LEU A 199 -30.88 -12.57 23.01
N ASP A 200 -32.15 -12.94 23.13
CA ASP A 200 -33.27 -12.00 23.22
C ASP A 200 -33.14 -11.11 24.46
N ARG A 201 -32.75 -11.69 25.61
CA ARG A 201 -32.44 -10.91 26.81
C ARG A 201 -31.27 -9.95 26.59
N HIS A 202 -30.18 -10.44 25.98
CA HIS A 202 -29.03 -9.59 25.63
C HIS A 202 -29.45 -8.44 24.68
N PHE A 203 -30.34 -8.71 23.73
CA PHE A 203 -30.92 -7.69 22.86
C PHE A 203 -31.69 -6.63 23.65
N GLN A 204 -32.62 -7.02 24.53
CA GLN A 204 -33.42 -6.06 25.31
C GLN A 204 -32.54 -5.16 26.22
N GLU A 205 -31.50 -5.74 26.81
CA GLU A 205 -30.61 -5.05 27.75
C GLU A 205 -29.58 -4.13 27.06
N ASN A 206 -29.00 -4.57 25.93
CA ASN A 206 -27.80 -3.95 25.36
C ASN A 206 -28.02 -3.33 23.96
N ILE A 207 -28.94 -3.86 23.17
CA ILE A 207 -29.11 -3.48 21.75
C ILE A 207 -30.37 -2.61 21.56
N PHE A 208 -31.52 -3.02 22.10
CA PHE A 208 -32.78 -2.31 22.00
C PHE A 208 -32.70 -0.83 22.41
N PRO A 209 -32.01 -0.43 23.51
CA PRO A 209 -31.94 0.98 23.93
C PRO A 209 -31.20 1.90 22.94
N ILE A 210 -30.38 1.36 22.04
CA ILE A 210 -29.61 2.13 21.05
C ILE A 210 -30.17 2.00 19.62
N LEU A 211 -31.24 1.23 19.41
CA LEU A 211 -31.94 1.17 18.13
C LEU A 211 -32.85 2.39 17.93
N THR A 212 -32.85 2.93 16.72
CA THR A 212 -33.77 3.99 16.32
C THR A 212 -34.42 3.60 14.99
N PRO A 213 -35.70 3.18 14.98
CA PRO A 213 -36.42 2.90 13.76
C PRO A 213 -36.79 4.20 13.03
N LEU A 214 -36.57 4.23 11.72
CA LEU A 214 -36.86 5.39 10.86
C LEU A 214 -37.91 4.99 9.81
N ALA A 215 -39.18 5.28 10.12
CA ALA A 215 -40.30 5.08 9.20
C ALA A 215 -40.30 6.13 8.07
N VAL A 216 -40.58 5.70 6.84
CA VAL A 216 -40.63 6.52 5.62
C VAL A 216 -42.07 6.56 5.09
N GLY A 217 -42.49 7.72 4.59
CA GLY A 217 -43.83 7.90 4.04
C GLY A 217 -44.19 9.37 3.81
N PRO A 218 -45.48 9.70 3.59
CA PRO A 218 -45.93 11.07 3.42
C PRO A 218 -45.52 11.95 4.61
N GLY A 219 -44.72 13.00 4.35
CA GLY A 219 -44.17 13.89 5.38
C GLY A 219 -42.98 13.33 6.17
N ARG A 220 -42.51 12.11 5.87
CA ARG A 220 -41.31 11.48 6.47
C ARG A 220 -40.34 11.06 5.35
N PRO A 221 -39.39 11.93 4.96
CA PRO A 221 -38.48 11.64 3.85
C PRO A 221 -37.57 10.45 4.17
N PHE A 222 -37.03 9.81 3.14
CA PHE A 222 -36.08 8.71 3.30
C PHE A 222 -34.85 9.16 4.12
N PRO A 223 -34.43 8.40 5.15
CA PRO A 223 -33.41 8.84 6.07
C PRO A 223 -32.01 8.84 5.46
N PHE A 224 -31.15 9.75 5.94
CA PHE A 224 -29.73 9.71 5.62
C PHE A 224 -29.08 8.41 6.15
N LEU A 225 -28.48 7.65 5.23
CA LEU A 225 -27.69 6.46 5.56
C LEU A 225 -26.19 6.78 5.67
N SER A 226 -25.53 6.28 6.71
CA SER A 226 -24.08 6.43 6.89
C SER A 226 -23.32 5.60 5.85
N ASN A 227 -22.11 6.02 5.46
CA ASN A 227 -21.23 5.22 4.60
C ASN A 227 -20.94 3.85 5.25
N LEU A 228 -20.91 2.79 4.43
CA LEU A 228 -20.69 1.38 4.80
C LEU A 228 -21.66 0.81 5.88
N SER A 229 -22.73 1.52 6.26
CA SER A 229 -23.59 1.05 7.34
C SER A 229 -24.53 -0.07 6.91
N LEU A 230 -24.40 -1.22 7.57
CA LEU A 230 -25.39 -2.29 7.53
C LEU A 230 -26.72 -1.80 8.13
N SER A 231 -27.82 -2.10 7.44
CA SER A 231 -29.18 -1.67 7.77
C SER A 231 -30.18 -2.76 7.43
N LEU A 232 -31.32 -2.75 8.11
CA LEU A 232 -32.47 -3.59 7.79
C LEU A 232 -33.55 -2.72 7.12
N ALA A 233 -34.04 -3.19 5.97
CA ALA A 233 -35.25 -2.72 5.32
C ALA A 233 -36.42 -3.56 5.86
N VAL A 234 -37.41 -2.90 6.47
CA VAL A 234 -38.51 -3.55 7.18
C VAL A 234 -39.82 -3.15 6.52
N MET A 235 -40.56 -4.13 6.01
CA MET A 235 -41.91 -3.95 5.50
C MET A 235 -42.91 -4.22 6.62
N LEU A 236 -43.78 -3.24 6.87
CA LEU A 236 -44.72 -3.21 7.99
C LEU A 236 -46.14 -2.96 7.49
N ARG A 237 -47.09 -3.75 7.96
CA ARG A 237 -48.51 -3.55 7.67
C ARG A 237 -49.29 -3.20 8.92
N HIS A 238 -50.14 -2.18 8.81
CA HIS A 238 -51.04 -1.80 9.89
C HIS A 238 -52.20 -2.80 9.94
N PRO A 239 -52.40 -3.58 11.04
CA PRO A 239 -53.36 -4.68 11.06
C PRO A 239 -54.81 -4.23 10.81
N GLU A 240 -55.24 -3.11 11.40
CA GLU A 240 -56.61 -2.60 11.23
C GLU A 240 -56.86 -1.87 9.90
N ARG A 241 -55.88 -1.08 9.41
CA ARG A 241 -56.02 -0.23 8.21
C ARG A 241 -55.62 -0.95 6.92
N GLY A 242 -54.92 -2.07 7.03
CA GLY A 242 -54.39 -2.85 5.91
C GLY A 242 -53.29 -2.15 5.11
N THR A 243 -52.79 -1.00 5.56
CA THR A 243 -51.83 -0.14 4.85
C THR A 243 -50.38 -0.48 5.14
N ASP A 244 -49.59 -0.49 4.07
CA ASP A 244 -48.19 -0.90 4.09
C ASP A 244 -47.27 0.31 4.30
N HIS A 245 -46.16 0.09 5.02
CA HIS A 245 -45.22 1.10 5.46
C HIS A 245 -43.80 0.54 5.38
N PHE A 246 -42.85 1.38 4.98
CA PHE A 246 -41.43 1.04 5.04
C PHE A 246 -40.80 1.66 6.30
N ALA A 247 -39.97 0.89 6.99
CA ALA A 247 -39.07 1.42 8.01
C ALA A 247 -37.64 0.91 7.79
N ARG A 248 -36.67 1.77 8.10
CA ARG A 248 -35.26 1.43 8.14
C ARG A 248 -34.79 1.33 9.58
N VAL A 249 -34.06 0.26 9.91
CA VAL A 249 -33.33 0.12 11.18
C VAL A 249 -31.83 0.09 10.88
N LYS A 250 -31.01 0.82 11.64
CA LYS A 250 -29.55 0.73 11.55
C LYS A 250 -29.05 -0.40 12.45
N VAL A 251 -28.18 -1.26 11.94
CA VAL A 251 -27.51 -2.28 12.77
C VAL A 251 -26.34 -1.61 13.51
N PRO A 252 -26.25 -1.63 14.85
CA PRO A 252 -25.27 -0.86 15.61
C PRO A 252 -23.90 -1.56 15.73
N VAL A 253 -23.33 -1.98 14.59
CA VAL A 253 -22.08 -2.76 14.48
C VAL A 253 -20.83 -2.12 15.10
N THR A 254 -20.88 -0.85 15.52
CA THR A 254 -19.79 -0.14 16.21
C THR A 254 -19.39 -0.80 17.54
N GLN A 255 -20.31 -1.54 18.17
CA GLN A 255 -20.03 -2.30 19.40
C GLN A 255 -19.54 -3.74 19.12
N GLY A 256 -19.34 -4.09 17.85
CA GLY A 256 -19.09 -5.45 17.38
C GLY A 256 -20.30 -5.99 16.59
N ARG A 257 -20.04 -6.70 15.49
CA ARG A 257 -21.07 -7.37 14.67
C ARG A 257 -21.35 -8.81 15.13
N TRP A 258 -20.41 -9.43 15.83
CA TRP A 258 -20.43 -10.84 16.18
C TRP A 258 -20.85 -11.01 17.64
N VAL A 259 -22.11 -11.39 17.88
CA VAL A 259 -22.66 -11.53 19.23
C VAL A 259 -22.32 -12.92 19.76
N ALA A 260 -21.52 -12.98 20.83
CA ALA A 260 -21.06 -14.24 21.40
C ALA A 260 -22.16 -14.96 22.20
N LEU A 261 -22.31 -16.27 21.96
CA LEU A 261 -23.09 -17.17 22.80
C LEU A 261 -22.22 -17.63 23.97
N THR A 262 -22.22 -16.87 25.07
CA THR A 262 -21.51 -17.27 26.29
C THR A 262 -22.15 -18.52 26.91
N GLU A 263 -21.42 -19.64 26.90
CA GLU A 263 -21.80 -20.86 27.61
C GLU A 263 -21.22 -20.85 29.02
N ALA A 264 -22.05 -20.47 29.99
CA ALA A 264 -21.70 -20.42 31.40
C ALA A 264 -21.70 -21.83 32.06
N SER A 265 -21.05 -22.81 31.43
CA SER A 265 -20.90 -24.19 31.93
C SER A 265 -19.78 -24.95 31.19
N ALA A 266 -18.54 -24.47 31.31
CA ALA A 266 -17.38 -25.31 31.01
C ALA A 266 -17.23 -26.39 32.11
N GLY A 267 -17.93 -27.51 31.94
CA GLY A 267 -17.55 -28.75 32.61
C GLY A 267 -16.19 -29.21 32.10
N GLU A 268 -15.39 -29.84 32.96
CA GLU A 268 -14.03 -30.30 32.64
C GLU A 268 -14.06 -31.35 31.52
N GLY A 269 -13.93 -30.92 30.26
CA GLY A 269 -13.96 -31.80 29.08
C GLY A 269 -14.00 -31.08 27.73
N ASP A 270 -14.90 -30.11 27.54
CA ASP A 270 -15.08 -29.41 26.25
C ASP A 270 -14.26 -28.11 26.19
N ALA A 271 -13.28 -28.05 25.29
CA ALA A 271 -12.39 -26.91 25.12
C ALA A 271 -12.92 -25.87 24.11
N GLU A 272 -12.95 -24.60 24.53
CA GLU A 272 -12.81 -23.39 23.69
C GLU A 272 -13.52 -23.34 22.31
N SER A 273 -14.81 -23.71 22.24
CA SER A 273 -15.67 -23.43 21.07
C SER A 273 -16.26 -22.01 21.19
N ASP A 274 -15.76 -21.04 20.40
CA ASP A 274 -16.38 -19.72 20.29
C ASP A 274 -17.55 -19.78 19.31
N ARG A 275 -18.75 -19.42 19.77
CA ARG A 275 -19.98 -19.44 18.96
C ARG A 275 -20.54 -18.02 18.85
N PHE A 276 -20.74 -17.55 17.62
CA PHE A 276 -21.21 -16.20 17.32
C PHE A 276 -22.46 -16.19 16.45
N VAL A 277 -23.31 -15.19 16.63
CA VAL A 277 -24.47 -14.91 15.79
C VAL A 277 -24.34 -13.50 15.19
N PRO A 278 -24.68 -13.27 13.91
CA PRO A 278 -24.63 -11.94 13.32
C PRO A 278 -25.65 -10.99 13.96
N LEU A 279 -25.20 -9.81 14.39
CA LEU A 279 -26.03 -8.81 15.07
C LEU A 279 -27.27 -8.41 14.25
N GLU A 280 -27.17 -8.37 12.93
CA GLU A 280 -28.31 -8.09 12.05
C GLU A 280 -29.43 -9.13 12.15
N GLN A 281 -29.12 -10.41 12.38
CA GLN A 281 -30.13 -11.46 12.58
C GLN A 281 -30.80 -11.30 13.94
N LEU A 282 -30.02 -11.08 15.01
CA LEU A 282 -30.55 -10.85 16.35
C LEU A 282 -31.50 -9.63 16.38
N VAL A 283 -31.13 -8.55 15.70
CA VAL A 283 -31.99 -7.37 15.55
C VAL A 283 -33.25 -7.72 14.75
N ALA A 284 -33.13 -8.42 13.61
CA ALA A 284 -34.25 -8.79 12.75
C ALA A 284 -35.34 -9.58 13.49
N GLN A 285 -34.92 -10.58 14.27
CA GLN A 285 -35.83 -11.48 15.01
C GLN A 285 -36.57 -10.75 16.15
N ASN A 286 -35.93 -9.76 16.77
CA ASN A 286 -36.52 -8.96 17.85
C ASN A 286 -37.26 -7.69 17.39
N LEU A 287 -37.41 -7.45 16.08
CA LEU A 287 -38.09 -6.26 15.56
C LEU A 287 -39.55 -6.11 16.01
N GLY A 288 -40.20 -7.18 16.47
CA GLY A 288 -41.55 -7.13 17.05
C GLY A 288 -41.66 -6.19 18.27
N ASP A 289 -40.59 -6.04 19.05
CA ASP A 289 -40.55 -5.08 20.16
C ASP A 289 -40.27 -3.63 19.71
N VAL A 290 -39.62 -3.47 18.56
CA VAL A 290 -39.36 -2.16 17.94
C VAL A 290 -40.62 -1.61 17.28
N PHE A 291 -41.44 -2.48 16.67
CA PHE A 291 -42.64 -2.12 15.91
C PHE A 291 -43.94 -2.66 16.53
N ARG A 292 -44.07 -2.55 17.86
CA ARG A 292 -45.27 -2.99 18.60
C ARG A 292 -46.57 -2.45 17.99
N GLY A 293 -47.50 -3.35 17.70
CA GLY A 293 -48.79 -3.03 17.08
C GLY A 293 -48.81 -3.04 15.54
N MET A 294 -47.66 -3.19 14.88
CA MET A 294 -47.57 -3.42 13.44
C MET A 294 -47.33 -4.91 13.15
N GLN A 295 -47.81 -5.40 12.01
CA GLN A 295 -47.40 -6.68 11.47
C GLN A 295 -46.12 -6.49 10.65
N ILE A 296 -45.06 -7.23 10.95
CA ILE A 296 -43.87 -7.31 10.09
C ILE A 296 -44.20 -8.29 8.96
N GLU A 297 -44.06 -7.83 7.71
CA GLU A 297 -44.26 -8.66 6.52
C GLU A 297 -42.93 -9.24 6.02
N SER A 298 -41.87 -8.43 5.99
CA SER A 298 -40.52 -8.89 5.63
C SER A 298 -39.41 -8.01 6.21
N VAL A 299 -38.20 -8.57 6.28
CA VAL A 299 -36.99 -7.93 6.81
C VAL A 299 -35.81 -8.33 5.94
N HIS A 300 -35.08 -7.37 5.38
CA HIS A 300 -33.96 -7.64 4.48
C HIS A 300 -32.74 -6.78 4.81
N ALA A 301 -31.56 -7.39 4.85
CA ALA A 301 -30.31 -6.69 5.07
C ALA A 301 -29.87 -5.93 3.81
N PHE A 302 -29.30 -4.74 4.01
CA PHE A 302 -28.67 -3.97 2.95
C PHE A 302 -27.55 -3.07 3.49
N ARG A 303 -26.61 -2.72 2.62
CA ARG A 303 -25.44 -1.89 2.92
C ARG A 303 -25.19 -0.90 1.77
N VAL A 304 -24.75 0.31 2.10
CA VAL A 304 -24.51 1.37 1.11
C VAL A 304 -23.10 1.90 1.17
N THR A 305 -22.50 2.15 0.01
CA THR A 305 -21.20 2.80 -0.11
C THR A 305 -21.37 4.18 -0.72
N ARG A 306 -20.79 5.21 -0.09
CA ARG A 306 -20.79 6.59 -0.60
C ARG A 306 -19.49 6.92 -1.29
N ASN A 307 -19.52 7.94 -2.14
CA ASN A 307 -18.31 8.56 -2.68
C ASN A 307 -17.47 9.17 -1.54
N ALA A 308 -16.13 9.15 -1.64
CA ALA A 308 -15.24 9.75 -0.64
C ALA A 308 -14.32 10.84 -1.21
N ASP A 309 -14.39 11.10 -2.51
CA ASP A 309 -13.59 12.11 -3.19
C ASP A 309 -14.49 13.33 -3.45
N ILE A 310 -14.45 14.35 -2.58
CA ILE A 310 -15.03 15.66 -2.84
C ILE A 310 -13.88 16.64 -2.91
N ARG A 311 -13.47 17.00 -4.14
CA ARG A 311 -12.47 18.04 -4.34
C ARG A 311 -13.22 19.32 -4.65
N ARG A 312 -13.02 20.34 -3.82
CA ARG A 312 -13.18 21.74 -4.24
C ARG A 312 -11.92 22.17 -4.99
N GLU A 313 -12.04 23.19 -5.82
CA GLU A 313 -10.88 23.86 -6.41
C GLU A 313 -10.19 24.66 -5.29
N GLU A 314 -8.86 24.54 -5.20
CA GLU A 314 -8.09 25.03 -4.02
C GLU A 314 -7.86 26.56 -4.05
N GLU A 315 -8.38 27.25 -5.06
CA GLU A 315 -8.10 28.67 -5.36
C GLU A 315 -8.96 29.67 -4.55
N GLU A 316 -9.98 29.20 -3.80
CA GLU A 316 -10.97 30.06 -3.12
C GLU A 316 -10.85 30.13 -1.57
N ALA A 317 -9.81 29.53 -0.95
CA ALA A 317 -9.73 29.41 0.52
C ALA A 317 -8.45 29.96 1.15
N ASP A 318 -8.59 30.98 2.02
CA ASP A 318 -7.49 31.61 2.76
C ASP A 318 -6.95 30.74 3.94
N ASP A 319 -7.74 29.79 4.46
CA ASP A 319 -7.31 28.84 5.51
C ASP A 319 -7.52 27.37 5.09
N LEU A 320 -6.40 26.65 4.98
CA LEU A 320 -6.33 25.23 4.67
C LEU A 320 -7.09 24.35 5.69
N LEU A 321 -7.08 24.72 6.97
CA LEU A 321 -7.74 23.95 8.04
C LEU A 321 -9.26 24.13 8.01
N GLU A 322 -9.75 25.33 7.69
CA GLU A 322 -11.18 25.59 7.49
C GLU A 322 -11.69 24.85 6.24
N MET A 323 -10.97 24.97 5.12
CA MET A 323 -11.31 24.24 3.88
C MET A 323 -11.40 22.73 4.09
N ILE A 324 -10.44 22.12 4.81
CA ILE A 324 -10.47 20.68 5.12
C ILE A 324 -11.63 20.32 6.05
N SER A 325 -11.97 21.19 7.01
CA SER A 325 -13.08 20.98 7.93
C SER A 325 -14.44 20.97 7.21
N ASP A 326 -14.59 21.82 6.19
CA ASP A 326 -15.78 21.84 5.33
C ASP A 326 -15.78 20.71 4.30
N GLU A 327 -14.63 20.34 3.71
CA GLU A 327 -14.52 19.15 2.85
C GLU A 327 -14.95 17.87 3.62
N LEU A 328 -14.52 17.72 4.87
CA LEU A 328 -14.97 16.64 5.77
C LEU A 328 -16.49 16.66 6.02
N ARG A 329 -17.08 17.85 6.13
CA ARG A 329 -18.53 18.03 6.29
C ARG A 329 -19.29 17.65 5.02
N GLU A 330 -18.80 18.03 3.84
CA GLU A 330 -19.40 17.68 2.55
C GLU A 330 -19.28 16.19 2.26
N ARG A 331 -18.11 15.57 2.53
CA ARG A 331 -17.86 14.14 2.32
C ARG A 331 -18.88 13.26 3.05
N ARG A 332 -19.39 13.70 4.21
CA ARG A 332 -20.48 13.02 4.93
C ARG A 332 -21.77 12.91 4.08
N PHE A 333 -22.06 13.88 3.23
CA PHE A 333 -23.27 13.94 2.39
C PHE A 333 -23.04 13.49 0.94
N ALA A 334 -21.84 13.02 0.61
CA ALA A 334 -21.48 12.50 -0.71
C ALA A 334 -22.48 11.46 -1.25
N PRO A 335 -22.75 11.41 -2.57
CA PRO A 335 -23.75 10.53 -3.16
C PRO A 335 -23.42 9.04 -2.90
N VAL A 336 -24.46 8.20 -2.85
CA VAL A 336 -24.31 6.74 -2.82
C VAL A 336 -23.82 6.28 -4.19
N VAL A 337 -22.88 5.34 -4.21
CA VAL A 337 -22.24 4.81 -5.43
C VAL A 337 -22.33 3.29 -5.55
N ARG A 338 -22.77 2.61 -4.49
CA ARG A 338 -23.06 1.16 -4.46
C ARG A 338 -24.16 0.87 -3.45
N LEU A 339 -25.07 -0.03 -3.82
CA LEU A 339 -26.04 -0.67 -2.92
C LEU A 339 -25.79 -2.18 -2.94
N GLU A 340 -25.47 -2.74 -1.79
CA GLU A 340 -25.34 -4.17 -1.55
C GLU A 340 -26.62 -4.68 -0.87
N ILE A 341 -27.24 -5.73 -1.40
CA ILE A 341 -28.45 -6.35 -0.84
C ILE A 341 -28.33 -7.86 -0.73
N ASP A 342 -29.11 -8.41 0.21
CA ASP A 342 -29.45 -9.83 0.25
C ASP A 342 -30.25 -10.20 -1.02
N GLU A 343 -29.88 -11.30 -1.69
CA GLU A 343 -30.52 -11.79 -2.91
C GLU A 343 -32.02 -12.11 -2.71
N ALA A 344 -32.43 -12.54 -1.51
CA ALA A 344 -33.83 -12.82 -1.17
C ALA A 344 -34.69 -11.55 -0.99
N MET A 345 -34.13 -10.35 -1.17
CA MET A 345 -34.89 -9.09 -1.08
C MET A 345 -35.90 -8.95 -2.25
N PRO A 346 -37.21 -8.79 -1.95
CA PRO A 346 -38.26 -8.62 -2.95
C PRO A 346 -37.99 -7.46 -3.92
N PRO A 347 -38.35 -7.60 -5.21
CA PRO A 347 -38.14 -6.56 -6.23
C PRO A 347 -38.73 -5.20 -5.86
N GLU A 348 -39.86 -5.16 -5.14
CA GLU A 348 -40.51 -3.93 -4.69
C GLU A 348 -39.69 -3.15 -3.64
N VAL A 349 -39.07 -3.85 -2.68
CA VAL A 349 -38.18 -3.26 -1.65
C VAL A 349 -36.89 -2.78 -2.29
N ARG A 350 -36.34 -3.57 -3.22
CA ARG A 350 -35.18 -3.23 -4.04
C ARG A 350 -35.41 -1.95 -4.86
N GLN A 351 -36.52 -1.87 -5.60
CA GLN A 351 -36.88 -0.69 -6.41
C GLN A 351 -37.16 0.55 -5.53
N LEU A 352 -37.75 0.37 -4.35
CA LEU A 352 -37.87 1.44 -3.35
C LEU A 352 -36.49 1.96 -2.94
N LEU A 353 -35.58 1.10 -2.48
CA LEU A 353 -34.23 1.52 -2.07
C LEU A 353 -33.47 2.22 -3.21
N MET A 354 -33.50 1.66 -4.43
CA MET A 354 -32.81 2.24 -5.58
C MET A 354 -33.34 3.63 -5.94
N ARG A 355 -34.66 3.82 -5.94
CA ARG A 355 -35.30 5.11 -6.21
C ARG A 355 -34.94 6.16 -5.16
N GLU A 356 -35.10 5.85 -3.88
CA GLU A 356 -34.84 6.81 -2.80
C GLU A 356 -33.35 7.17 -2.68
N LEU A 357 -32.45 6.23 -3.02
CA LEU A 357 -31.00 6.45 -3.05
C LEU A 357 -30.48 7.04 -4.37
N LYS A 358 -31.35 7.19 -5.39
CA LYS A 358 -31.03 7.68 -6.75
C LYS A 358 -29.98 6.84 -7.46
N LEU A 359 -30.17 5.52 -7.46
CA LEU A 359 -29.26 4.53 -8.02
C LEU A 359 -29.86 3.85 -9.26
N GLY A 360 -28.99 3.47 -10.21
CA GLY A 360 -29.34 2.63 -11.37
C GLY A 360 -29.02 1.14 -11.15
N ASP A 361 -29.42 0.28 -12.08
CA ASP A 361 -29.16 -1.17 -12.03
C ASP A 361 -27.66 -1.50 -11.94
N ASP A 362 -26.80 -0.66 -12.55
CA ASP A 362 -25.34 -0.80 -12.50
C ASP A 362 -24.72 -0.56 -11.12
N ASP A 363 -25.51 -0.05 -10.17
CA ASP A 363 -25.10 0.30 -8.81
C ASP A 363 -25.49 -0.77 -7.79
N LEU A 364 -26.34 -1.71 -8.20
CA LEU A 364 -26.84 -2.81 -7.38
C LEU A 364 -25.88 -4.01 -7.44
N TYR A 365 -25.56 -4.55 -6.27
CA TYR A 365 -24.76 -5.75 -6.08
C TYR A 365 -25.51 -6.68 -5.14
N GLU A 366 -25.78 -7.89 -5.60
CA GLU A 366 -26.52 -8.91 -4.85
C GLU A 366 -25.53 -9.90 -4.26
N THR A 367 -25.86 -10.47 -3.12
CA THR A 367 -25.03 -11.47 -2.44
C THR A 367 -25.94 -12.41 -1.69
N SER A 368 -25.84 -13.71 -1.97
CA SER A 368 -26.35 -14.77 -1.09
C SER A 368 -25.53 -14.78 0.19
N GLY A 369 -26.19 -14.84 1.35
CA GLY A 369 -25.54 -14.94 2.65
C GLY A 369 -24.97 -13.61 3.17
N LEU A 370 -23.72 -13.62 3.61
CA LEU A 370 -23.16 -12.57 4.46
C LEU A 370 -22.83 -11.28 3.69
N LEU A 371 -23.57 -10.18 3.94
CA LEU A 371 -23.18 -8.85 3.45
C LEU A 371 -21.94 -8.32 4.18
N GLY A 372 -21.12 -7.52 3.50
CA GLY A 372 -20.04 -6.76 4.15
C GLY A 372 -18.93 -7.62 4.77
N HIS A 373 -18.36 -8.55 4.00
CA HIS A 373 -17.25 -9.44 4.38
C HIS A 373 -16.03 -8.74 5.03
N ALA A 374 -15.86 -7.42 4.88
CA ALA A 374 -14.83 -6.66 5.59
C ALA A 374 -14.96 -6.76 7.13
N ASP A 375 -16.18 -6.96 7.65
CA ASP A 375 -16.44 -7.09 9.09
C ASP A 375 -15.94 -8.42 9.68
N LEU A 376 -15.44 -9.35 8.87
CA LEU A 376 -14.78 -10.59 9.33
C LEU A 376 -13.39 -10.33 9.94
N MET A 377 -12.84 -9.13 9.76
CA MET A 377 -11.53 -8.70 10.28
C MET A 377 -11.28 -9.02 11.77
N PRO A 378 -12.24 -8.82 12.71
CA PRO A 378 -12.04 -9.15 14.12
C PRO A 378 -11.99 -10.67 14.36
N LEU A 379 -12.75 -11.47 13.60
CA LEU A 379 -12.77 -12.94 13.73
C LEU A 379 -11.41 -13.54 13.34
N ALA A 380 -10.82 -13.05 12.25
CA ALA A 380 -9.45 -13.40 11.81
C ALA A 380 -8.36 -13.07 12.86
N ARG A 381 -8.68 -12.28 13.88
CA ARG A 381 -7.76 -11.80 14.91
C ARG A 381 -8.17 -12.20 16.34
N LEU A 382 -9.09 -13.16 16.49
CA LEU A 382 -9.50 -13.70 17.80
C LEU A 382 -8.30 -14.23 18.64
N PRO A 383 -8.27 -14.00 19.96
CA PRO A 383 -7.25 -14.55 20.85
C PRO A 383 -7.30 -16.10 20.93
N GLY A 384 -6.35 -16.71 21.63
CA GLY A 384 -6.23 -18.18 21.80
C GLY A 384 -5.75 -18.94 20.55
N ARG A 385 -6.21 -18.56 19.37
CA ARG A 385 -6.11 -19.36 18.12
C ARG A 385 -4.82 -19.13 17.34
N ALA A 386 -3.68 -19.21 18.02
CA ALA A 386 -2.35 -18.91 17.44
C ALA A 386 -1.91 -19.91 16.35
N ALA A 387 -2.34 -21.18 16.43
CA ALA A 387 -2.00 -22.22 15.45
C ALA A 387 -2.57 -21.93 14.04
N HIS A 388 -3.66 -21.18 13.94
CA HIS A 388 -4.29 -20.82 12.66
C HIS A 388 -3.81 -19.46 12.12
N ARG A 389 -2.69 -18.93 12.63
CA ARG A 389 -2.07 -17.67 12.20
C ARG A 389 -0.62 -17.85 11.77
N PHE A 390 -0.08 -16.86 11.07
CA PHE A 390 1.37 -16.82 10.84
C PHE A 390 2.11 -16.74 12.17
N ALA A 391 3.10 -17.62 12.37
CA ALA A 391 3.95 -17.61 13.57
C ALA A 391 4.51 -16.20 13.83
N PRO A 392 4.37 -15.61 15.03
CA PRO A 392 4.77 -14.24 15.30
C PRO A 392 6.23 -13.94 14.89
N TRP A 393 6.43 -12.82 14.20
CA TRP A 393 7.77 -12.36 13.85
C TRP A 393 8.28 -11.38 14.91
N SER A 394 9.46 -11.66 15.44
CA SER A 394 10.20 -10.77 16.34
C SER A 394 11.28 -10.04 15.54
N PRO A 395 11.15 -8.71 15.31
CA PRO A 395 12.16 -7.95 14.56
C PRO A 395 13.52 -7.96 15.25
N VAL A 396 14.60 -8.14 14.46
CA VAL A 396 15.97 -8.17 14.99
C VAL A 396 16.52 -6.78 15.23
N VAL A 397 17.43 -6.62 16.20
CA VAL A 397 18.17 -5.36 16.36
C VAL A 397 19.30 -5.32 15.31
N PRO A 398 19.46 -4.23 14.53
CA PRO A 398 20.60 -4.11 13.61
C PRO A 398 21.92 -4.31 14.36
N PRO A 399 22.89 -5.11 13.86
CA PRO A 399 24.08 -5.51 14.63
C PRO A 399 24.89 -4.33 15.19
N ARG A 400 25.05 -3.26 14.40
CA ARG A 400 25.74 -2.02 14.80
C ARG A 400 25.00 -1.16 15.84
N LEU A 401 23.75 -1.51 16.18
CA LEU A 401 22.94 -0.91 17.25
C LEU A 401 22.72 -1.86 18.45
N HIS A 402 23.29 -3.06 18.41
CA HIS A 402 23.24 -4.02 19.51
C HIS A 402 24.09 -3.54 20.71
N PRO A 403 23.71 -3.80 21.98
CA PRO A 403 24.53 -3.47 23.15
C PRO A 403 25.99 -3.93 23.03
N ASP A 404 26.21 -5.21 22.71
CA ASP A 404 27.56 -5.79 22.59
C ASP A 404 28.27 -5.52 21.25
N ALA A 405 27.84 -4.54 20.45
CA ALA A 405 28.45 -4.22 19.15
C ALA A 405 29.96 -3.89 19.27
N GLU A 406 30.37 -3.22 20.36
CA GLU A 406 31.78 -2.89 20.63
C GLU A 406 32.61 -4.13 21.00
N ARG A 407 32.01 -5.12 21.69
CA ARG A 407 32.69 -6.36 22.12
C ARG A 407 32.83 -7.38 20.99
N THR A 408 31.92 -7.35 20.03
CA THR A 408 31.84 -8.32 18.91
C THR A 408 32.61 -7.89 17.66
N GLY A 409 33.20 -6.68 17.67
CA GLY A 409 33.92 -6.14 16.51
C GLY A 409 33.00 -5.71 15.36
N ALA A 410 31.70 -5.47 15.63
CA ALA A 410 30.68 -5.15 14.62
C ALA A 410 30.89 -3.80 13.90
N PHE A 411 31.92 -3.04 14.28
CA PHE A 411 32.39 -1.82 13.60
C PHE A 411 33.47 -2.09 12.53
N GLY A 412 33.98 -3.32 12.44
CA GLY A 412 34.84 -3.74 11.34
C GLY A 412 34.05 -3.99 10.06
N ALA A 413 34.65 -3.70 8.90
CA ALA A 413 34.03 -4.00 7.61
C ALA A 413 33.71 -5.51 7.50
N PRO A 414 32.51 -5.89 7.01
CA PRO A 414 32.18 -7.30 6.83
C PRO A 414 33.18 -7.93 5.85
N LYS A 415 33.76 -9.07 6.25
CA LYS A 415 34.51 -9.90 5.30
C LYS A 415 33.56 -10.26 4.16
N ARG A 416 33.99 -10.06 2.90
CA ARG A 416 33.25 -10.51 1.72
C ARG A 416 32.94 -12.00 1.85
N ALA A 417 31.70 -12.32 2.22
CA ALA A 417 31.18 -13.65 2.04
C ALA A 417 30.94 -13.80 0.53
N HIS A 418 31.71 -14.67 -0.12
CA HIS A 418 31.33 -15.12 -1.45
C HIS A 418 30.00 -15.85 -1.32
N VAL A 419 28.93 -15.24 -1.85
CA VAL A 419 27.70 -15.95 -2.15
C VAL A 419 28.06 -16.89 -3.30
N GLU A 420 28.30 -18.17 -2.99
CA GLU A 420 28.32 -19.19 -4.04
C GLU A 420 26.93 -19.18 -4.68
N ALA A 421 26.88 -18.85 -5.97
CA ALA A 421 25.66 -19.00 -6.75
C ALA A 421 25.25 -20.47 -6.69
N ALA A 422 24.04 -20.74 -6.19
CA ALA A 422 23.47 -22.08 -6.24
C ALA A 422 23.49 -22.56 -7.70
N PRO A 423 24.01 -23.77 -7.98
CA PRO A 423 24.19 -24.21 -9.36
C PRO A 423 22.84 -24.30 -10.05
N ALA A 424 22.71 -23.63 -11.20
CA ALA A 424 21.54 -23.73 -12.05
C ALA A 424 21.31 -25.21 -12.40
N ALA A 425 20.13 -25.73 -12.06
CA ALA A 425 19.75 -27.09 -12.39
C ALA A 425 19.71 -27.24 -13.92
N SER A 426 20.62 -28.05 -14.46
CA SER A 426 20.75 -28.28 -15.90
C SER A 426 19.59 -29.15 -16.38
N ALA A 427 18.59 -28.53 -17.01
CA ALA A 427 17.63 -29.26 -17.83
C ALA A 427 18.34 -29.71 -19.12
N SER A 428 18.41 -31.03 -19.33
CA SER A 428 18.96 -31.59 -20.57
C SER A 428 18.06 -31.24 -21.78
N PRO A 429 18.62 -30.84 -22.92
CA PRO A 429 17.84 -30.53 -24.11
C PRO A 429 17.61 -31.79 -24.95
N ASP A 430 16.40 -32.34 -24.90
CA ASP A 430 15.91 -33.26 -25.93
C ASP A 430 14.40 -33.08 -26.16
N GLU A 431 13.99 -33.28 -27.42
CA GLU A 431 12.60 -33.29 -27.94
C GLU A 431 11.76 -31.99 -27.86
N LEU A 432 12.04 -31.07 -28.78
CA LEU A 432 11.01 -30.20 -29.40
C LEU A 432 10.68 -30.70 -30.83
N PRO A 433 9.40 -30.80 -31.23
CA PRO A 433 9.02 -31.25 -32.57
C PRO A 433 9.25 -30.17 -33.63
N ARG A 434 9.68 -30.61 -34.82
CA ARG A 434 10.09 -29.75 -35.95
C ARG A 434 8.89 -29.10 -36.65
N VAL A 435 9.07 -27.85 -37.09
CA VAL A 435 8.27 -27.23 -38.17
C VAL A 435 9.22 -26.78 -39.28
N HIS A 436 8.84 -27.05 -40.53
CA HIS A 436 9.70 -26.88 -41.71
C HIS A 436 9.82 -25.42 -42.18
N ALA A 437 11.00 -25.08 -42.70
CA ALA A 437 11.21 -23.92 -43.57
C ALA A 437 11.96 -24.33 -44.85
N PRO A 438 11.52 -23.90 -46.05
CA PRO A 438 12.37 -23.66 -47.21
C PRO A 438 12.74 -22.16 -47.27
N GLY A 439 13.85 -21.72 -47.84
CA GLY A 439 14.95 -22.40 -48.49
C GLY A 439 15.76 -21.35 -49.26
N ALA A 440 17.05 -21.18 -48.95
CA ALA A 440 17.89 -20.20 -49.62
C ALA A 440 18.37 -20.71 -50.99
N PRO A 441 18.85 -19.80 -51.85
CA PRO A 441 20.16 -20.01 -52.45
C PRO A 441 21.14 -18.87 -52.12
N ALA A 442 22.43 -19.19 -52.20
CA ALA A 442 23.55 -18.34 -51.79
C ALA A 442 24.22 -17.67 -53.03
N PRO A 443 25.49 -17.21 -52.99
CA PRO A 443 25.81 -15.81 -53.32
C PRO A 443 26.61 -15.66 -54.63
N ASP A 444 26.97 -14.43 -54.97
CA ASP A 444 28.03 -14.17 -55.97
C ASP A 444 28.92 -12.98 -55.56
N GLU A 445 30.19 -13.05 -55.94
CA GLU A 445 31.25 -12.10 -55.59
C GLU A 445 31.35 -10.94 -56.61
N ALA A 446 31.87 -9.76 -56.22
CA ALA A 446 32.97 -9.08 -56.93
C ALA A 446 33.34 -7.67 -56.39
N ILE A 447 34.59 -7.55 -55.94
CA ILE A 447 35.63 -6.57 -56.39
C ILE A 447 35.19 -5.13 -56.74
N GLY A 448 35.78 -4.13 -56.06
CA GLY A 448 35.82 -2.74 -56.54
C GLY A 448 36.60 -1.75 -55.67
N GLN A 449 37.89 -1.50 -55.99
CA GLN A 449 38.73 -0.50 -55.31
C GLN A 449 38.74 0.86 -56.05
N SER A 450 38.67 1.98 -55.31
CA SER A 450 39.43 3.25 -55.51
C SER A 450 38.87 4.31 -54.54
N ALA A 451 39.61 5.15 -53.80
CA ALA A 451 40.94 5.77 -53.87
C ALA A 451 40.96 7.18 -54.52
N GLY A 452 41.13 8.22 -53.67
CA GLY A 452 41.40 9.62 -54.04
C GLY A 452 40.39 10.62 -53.43
N GLY A 453 40.76 11.74 -52.80
CA GLY A 453 42.07 12.29 -52.45
C GLY A 453 42.26 13.77 -52.86
N ARG A 454 42.78 14.59 -51.93
CA ARG A 454 43.05 16.07 -52.02
C ARG A 454 41.81 16.95 -51.68
N ARG A 455 41.80 17.93 -50.75
CA ARG A 455 42.78 18.87 -50.12
C ARG A 455 42.98 20.21 -50.87
N ARG A 456 42.31 21.30 -50.43
CA ARG A 456 42.93 22.57 -49.92
C ARG A 456 41.97 23.77 -49.76
N GLU A 457 42.00 24.37 -48.56
CA GLU A 457 42.22 25.80 -48.22
C GLU A 457 41.82 26.93 -49.20
N ARG A 458 40.96 27.87 -48.75
CA ARG A 458 41.17 29.36 -48.61
C ARG A 458 39.84 30.11 -48.29
N THR A 459 39.66 30.76 -47.13
CA THR A 459 39.99 32.17 -46.71
C THR A 459 39.10 33.28 -47.29
N GLY A 460 38.64 34.19 -46.41
CA GLY A 460 37.76 35.37 -46.67
C GLY A 460 36.44 35.22 -45.88
N GLU A 461 36.14 35.87 -44.75
CA GLU A 461 36.36 37.25 -44.23
C GLU A 461 35.24 38.24 -44.64
N GLU A 462 35.01 39.26 -43.78
CA GLU A 462 33.88 40.22 -43.72
C GLU A 462 32.57 39.73 -43.07
N THR A 463 31.76 40.56 -42.36
CA THR A 463 31.94 41.40 -41.13
C THR A 463 30.61 42.16 -40.85
N ASN A 464 30.47 42.75 -39.64
CA ASN A 464 29.41 43.68 -39.19
C ASN A 464 28.02 43.06 -38.93
N ASP A 465 27.15 43.55 -38.02
CA ASP A 465 27.20 44.65 -37.03
C ASP A 465 26.20 44.30 -35.88
N ALA A 466 26.17 44.83 -34.66
CA ALA A 466 26.95 45.86 -33.94
C ALA A 466 27.16 45.36 -32.48
N GLY A 467 27.35 46.09 -31.37
CA GLY A 467 27.50 47.51 -30.99
C GLY A 467 27.26 47.57 -29.45
N SER A 468 28.17 47.92 -28.54
CA SER A 468 29.06 49.10 -28.35
C SER A 468 28.47 50.18 -27.42
N ALA A 469 28.93 50.21 -26.16
CA ALA A 469 29.08 51.36 -25.23
C ALA A 469 29.24 50.79 -23.79
N SER A 470 30.36 50.77 -23.06
CA SER A 470 31.64 51.53 -23.00
C SER A 470 31.59 52.93 -22.39
N ALA A 471 32.28 53.10 -21.25
CA ALA A 471 32.95 54.29 -20.68
C ALA A 471 32.78 54.35 -19.13
N ASP A 472 33.78 54.67 -18.30
CA ASP A 472 35.23 54.74 -18.54
C ASP A 472 36.08 54.70 -17.24
N ALA A 473 37.39 54.56 -17.43
CA ALA A 473 38.54 54.69 -16.52
C ALA A 473 38.56 55.94 -15.57
N ALA A 474 39.41 56.11 -14.54
CA ALA A 474 40.30 55.23 -13.74
C ALA A 474 40.83 56.01 -12.48
N PRO A 475 42.12 55.98 -12.04
CA PRO A 475 42.56 55.32 -10.79
C PRO A 475 43.20 56.26 -9.74
N LEU A 476 43.66 55.73 -8.58
CA LEU A 476 44.94 56.14 -7.93
C LEU A 476 45.34 55.34 -6.66
N ALA A 477 46.66 55.15 -6.53
CA ALA A 477 47.49 55.05 -5.32
C ALA A 477 47.50 53.80 -4.39
N ASP A 478 48.71 53.26 -4.29
CA ASP A 478 49.27 52.19 -3.45
C ASP A 478 49.71 52.70 -2.06
N THR A 479 49.59 51.87 -1.01
CA THR A 479 50.62 51.74 0.05
C THR A 479 50.56 50.37 0.75
N ASP A 480 51.61 49.57 0.52
CA ASP A 480 52.30 48.59 1.38
C ASP A 480 51.64 48.02 2.67
N GLY A 481 51.78 46.70 2.85
CA GLY A 481 51.34 45.97 4.05
C GLY A 481 51.61 44.47 4.01
N ARG A 482 52.86 44.04 3.75
CA ARG A 482 53.25 42.63 3.71
C ARG A 482 53.42 42.04 5.11
N GLU A 483 52.78 40.90 5.41
CA GLU A 483 53.39 39.89 6.29
C GLU A 483 52.93 38.45 5.99
N ALA A 484 53.78 37.49 6.37
CA ALA A 484 53.94 36.18 5.73
C ALA A 484 52.80 35.15 5.89
N LEU A 485 52.56 34.38 4.82
CA LEU A 485 51.88 33.07 4.85
C LEU A 485 52.82 31.98 5.41
N PRO A 486 52.41 31.18 6.42
CA PRO A 486 53.10 29.95 6.77
C PRO A 486 52.67 28.81 5.85
N ARG A 487 53.65 28.15 5.22
CA ARG A 487 53.46 26.85 4.55
C ARG A 487 53.22 25.78 5.63
N TYR A 488 52.15 24.99 5.51
CA TYR A 488 52.02 23.76 6.28
C TYR A 488 52.47 22.55 5.46
N ALA A 489 53.40 21.79 6.05
CA ALA A 489 54.08 20.68 5.41
C ALA A 489 53.26 19.38 5.53
N THR A 490 53.50 18.47 4.57
CA THR A 490 53.11 17.07 4.68
C THR A 490 53.81 16.39 5.86
N ARG A 491 53.04 15.82 6.79
CA ARG A 491 53.54 14.71 7.63
C ARG A 491 52.40 13.79 8.04
N ALA A 492 52.48 12.54 7.57
CA ALA A 492 51.74 11.45 8.17
C ALA A 492 52.44 11.06 9.48
N GLU A 493 51.72 11.07 10.58
CA GLU A 493 52.10 10.42 11.84
C GLU A 493 50.84 10.24 12.69
N HIS A 494 50.70 9.08 13.32
CA HIS A 494 49.48 8.71 14.06
C HIS A 494 49.25 9.63 15.26
N ALA A 495 48.13 10.37 15.26
CA ALA A 495 47.54 10.90 16.47
C ALA A 495 46.46 9.93 16.95
N ALA A 496 46.72 9.23 18.06
CA ALA A 496 45.69 8.48 18.77
C ALA A 496 44.68 9.48 19.34
N PHE A 497 43.44 9.43 18.84
CA PHE A 497 42.35 10.22 19.41
C PHE A 497 42.03 9.69 20.80
N ALA A 498 41.98 10.59 21.78
CA ALA A 498 41.33 10.30 23.06
C ALA A 498 39.85 10.09 22.79
N ASP A 499 39.36 8.89 23.08
CA ASP A 499 37.98 8.48 22.90
C ASP A 499 37.20 8.93 24.15
N ASP A 500 36.43 10.02 24.02
CA ASP A 500 35.83 10.70 25.17
C ASP A 500 34.56 9.98 25.67
N ASP A 501 34.44 9.79 26.99
CA ASP A 501 33.42 8.95 27.63
C ASP A 501 31.98 9.51 27.46
N ALA A 502 31.85 10.79 27.07
CA ALA A 502 30.56 11.47 26.91
C ALA A 502 29.68 10.94 25.75
N ASP A 503 30.26 10.31 24.72
CA ASP A 503 29.54 9.81 23.54
C ASP A 503 29.19 8.30 23.65
N ARG A 504 29.61 7.64 24.75
CA ARG A 504 29.40 6.19 24.97
C ARG A 504 27.95 5.84 25.28
N THR A 505 27.33 6.52 26.24
CA THR A 505 25.98 6.22 26.71
C THR A 505 25.19 7.52 26.93
N LEU A 506 24.02 7.63 26.32
CA LEU A 506 23.11 8.77 26.53
C LEU A 506 22.20 8.49 27.74
N PRO A 507 21.67 9.52 28.43
CA PRO A 507 20.77 9.32 29.57
C PRO A 507 19.54 8.47 29.19
N GLY A 508 19.52 7.21 29.65
CA GLY A 508 18.47 6.22 29.36
C GLY A 508 18.85 5.11 28.35
N SER A 509 20.01 5.17 27.68
CA SER A 509 20.42 4.11 26.73
C SER A 509 20.88 2.82 27.43
N GLY A 510 21.37 2.90 28.67
CA GLY A 510 22.18 1.85 29.29
C GLY A 510 23.55 1.73 28.60
N ASP A 511 24.23 0.60 28.77
CA ASP A 511 25.54 0.24 28.16
C ASP A 511 25.57 0.18 26.61
N ARG A 512 24.55 0.74 25.92
CA ARG A 512 24.40 0.70 24.46
C ARG A 512 25.09 1.90 23.79
N PRO A 513 25.86 1.69 22.71
CA PRO A 513 26.49 2.78 21.96
C PRO A 513 25.43 3.68 21.30
N SER A 514 25.61 5.00 21.43
CA SER A 514 24.78 6.05 20.82
C SER A 514 24.59 5.87 19.31
N VAL A 515 23.38 6.13 18.79
CA VAL A 515 23.12 6.09 17.33
C VAL A 515 23.99 7.12 16.60
N PHE A 516 24.22 8.29 17.19
CA PHE A 516 25.10 9.32 16.62
C PHE A 516 26.55 8.83 16.51
N ARG A 517 27.08 8.22 17.57
CA ARG A 517 28.41 7.58 17.57
C ARG A 517 28.49 6.52 16.47
N THR A 518 27.51 5.62 16.39
CA THR A 518 27.46 4.56 15.37
C THR A 518 27.48 5.08 13.93
N LEU A 519 26.80 6.21 13.65
CA LEU A 519 26.80 6.86 12.32
C LEU A 519 28.05 7.69 12.05
N ARG A 520 28.77 8.11 13.09
CA ARG A 520 30.02 8.87 13.00
C ARG A 520 31.23 7.96 12.79
N THR A 521 31.28 6.81 13.47
CA THR A 521 32.42 5.87 13.43
C THR A 521 32.26 4.76 12.40
N GLY A 522 31.06 4.21 12.21
CA GLY A 522 30.81 3.05 11.34
C GLY A 522 30.21 3.36 9.96
N GLY A 523 29.98 4.63 9.62
CA GLY A 523 29.32 5.02 8.37
C GLY A 523 27.80 4.87 8.38
N ASP A 524 27.17 4.84 7.20
CA ASP A 524 25.71 4.82 7.05
C ASP A 524 25.10 3.51 7.61
N LEU A 525 23.82 3.54 7.98
CA LEU A 525 23.08 2.38 8.47
C LEU A 525 21.77 2.21 7.69
N LEU A 526 21.61 1.06 7.03
CA LEU A 526 20.36 0.66 6.38
C LEU A 526 19.54 -0.24 7.33
N VAL A 527 18.25 0.04 7.46
CA VAL A 527 17.27 -0.82 8.15
C VAL A 527 16.14 -1.22 7.21
N HIS A 528 15.63 -2.43 7.37
CA HIS A 528 14.52 -2.99 6.58
C HIS A 528 13.45 -3.55 7.51
N HIS A 529 12.41 -2.78 7.78
CA HIS A 529 11.23 -3.20 8.53
C HIS A 529 10.34 -4.11 7.67
N PRO A 530 9.56 -5.04 8.25
CA PRO A 530 9.47 -5.37 9.68
C PRO A 530 10.61 -6.28 10.16
N TYR A 531 11.56 -6.65 9.30
CA TYR A 531 12.63 -7.60 9.60
C TYR A 531 13.58 -7.07 10.68
N ASP A 532 14.06 -5.83 10.52
CA ASP A 532 14.84 -5.08 11.49
C ASP A 532 13.89 -4.24 12.39
N SER A 533 14.22 -4.08 13.67
CA SER A 533 13.37 -3.42 14.68
C SER A 533 13.30 -1.90 14.52
N PHE A 534 12.12 -1.37 14.17
CA PHE A 534 11.84 0.08 14.14
C PHE A 534 12.08 0.75 15.49
N GLN A 535 11.67 0.10 16.58
CA GLN A 535 11.85 0.59 17.95
C GLN A 535 13.34 0.76 18.29
N ALA A 536 14.18 -0.23 17.95
CA ALA A 536 15.61 -0.19 18.25
C ALA A 536 16.45 0.63 17.24
N SER A 537 15.84 1.24 16.22
CA SER A 537 16.54 1.98 15.16
C SER A 537 15.96 3.38 14.92
N VAL A 538 14.93 3.52 14.08
CA VAL A 538 14.38 4.83 13.66
C VAL A 538 13.68 5.56 14.81
N GLN A 539 12.92 4.84 15.64
CA GLN A 539 12.31 5.43 16.85
C GLN A 539 13.40 5.84 17.84
N ARG A 540 14.34 4.93 18.12
CA ARG A 540 15.52 5.18 18.99
C ARG A 540 16.31 6.41 18.55
N PHE A 541 16.56 6.60 17.25
CA PHE A 541 17.25 7.78 16.72
C PHE A 541 16.55 9.09 17.09
N ILE A 542 15.22 9.13 17.02
CA ILE A 542 14.42 10.32 17.36
C ILE A 542 14.35 10.52 18.89
N GLU A 543 14.25 9.44 19.65
CA GLU A 543 14.24 9.47 21.12
C GLU A 543 15.59 9.93 21.69
N GLU A 544 16.71 9.43 21.15
CA GLU A 544 18.05 9.89 21.49
C GLU A 544 18.28 11.35 21.06
N ALA A 545 17.80 11.76 19.88
CA ALA A 545 17.84 13.15 19.46
C ALA A 545 17.06 14.10 20.40
N ALA A 546 15.91 13.67 20.90
CA ALA A 546 15.15 14.43 21.89
C ALA A 546 15.87 14.47 23.26
N ALA A 547 16.53 13.39 23.63
CA ALA A 547 17.22 13.25 24.92
C ALA A 547 18.52 14.05 25.01
N ASP A 548 19.38 13.97 23.98
CA ASP A 548 20.75 14.49 23.95
C ASP A 548 20.80 16.03 24.14
N PRO A 549 21.57 16.57 25.11
CA PRO A 549 21.72 18.02 25.31
C PRO A 549 22.48 18.73 24.17
N GLN A 550 23.29 18.02 23.37
CA GLN A 550 24.03 18.59 22.24
C GLN A 550 23.18 18.77 20.98
N VAL A 551 21.97 18.20 20.92
CA VAL A 551 21.08 18.39 19.77
C VAL A 551 20.43 19.77 19.82
N LEU A 552 20.71 20.58 18.80
CA LEU A 552 20.25 21.96 18.65
C LEU A 552 18.85 22.01 17.99
N ALA A 553 18.63 21.17 16.98
CA ALA A 553 17.43 21.19 16.15
C ALA A 553 16.99 19.80 15.69
N ILE A 554 15.68 19.62 15.52
CA ILE A 554 15.06 18.44 14.89
C ILE A 554 14.01 18.94 13.89
N LYS A 555 14.13 18.54 12.61
CA LYS A 555 13.11 18.77 11.58
C LYS A 555 12.56 17.44 11.08
N GLN A 556 11.25 17.28 11.01
CA GLN A 556 10.63 16.00 10.60
C GLN A 556 9.34 16.18 9.78
N THR A 557 9.15 15.32 8.78
CA THR A 557 7.86 15.14 8.09
C THR A 557 7.02 14.08 8.81
N LEU A 558 5.82 14.42 9.25
CA LEU A 558 4.86 13.48 9.86
C LEU A 558 3.64 13.26 8.96
N TYR A 559 3.39 11.99 8.66
CA TYR A 559 2.27 11.51 7.86
C TYR A 559 1.57 10.39 8.64
N ARG A 560 0.32 10.63 9.04
CA ARG A 560 -0.54 9.70 9.82
C ARG A 560 0.07 9.20 11.13
N THR A 561 -0.13 9.96 12.20
CA THR A 561 0.28 9.59 13.57
C THR A 561 -0.88 9.69 14.55
N SER A 562 -0.80 8.92 15.63
CA SER A 562 -1.68 9.01 16.80
C SER A 562 -1.05 9.88 17.89
N GLU A 563 -1.86 10.30 18.87
CA GLU A 563 -1.40 11.01 20.07
C GLU A 563 -0.44 10.17 20.92
N ASP A 564 -0.69 8.87 21.03
CA ASP A 564 0.14 7.92 21.78
C ASP A 564 1.45 7.54 21.06
N SER A 565 1.75 8.17 19.92
CA SER A 565 2.97 7.90 19.15
C SER A 565 4.23 8.31 19.95
N PRO A 566 5.16 7.38 20.26
CA PRO A 566 6.40 7.70 20.97
C PRO A 566 7.26 8.74 20.25
N VAL A 567 7.18 8.78 18.91
CA VAL A 567 7.84 9.77 18.06
C VAL A 567 7.28 11.18 18.31
N VAL A 568 5.95 11.33 18.32
CA VAL A 568 5.30 12.63 18.59
C VAL A 568 5.66 13.12 20.01
N GLN A 569 5.60 12.22 21.00
CA GLN A 569 5.99 12.54 22.37
C GLN A 569 7.48 12.90 22.51
N ALA A 570 8.38 12.27 21.74
CA ALA A 570 9.79 12.63 21.71
C ALA A 570 10.01 14.06 21.16
N LEU A 571 9.30 14.44 20.09
CA LEU A 571 9.35 15.78 19.52
C LEU A 571 8.82 16.86 20.48
N MET A 572 7.72 16.58 21.20
CA MET A 572 7.22 17.46 22.27
C MET A 572 8.27 17.67 23.36
N ARG A 573 8.83 16.58 23.91
CA ARG A 573 9.89 16.65 24.92
C ARG A 573 11.16 17.37 24.44
N ALA A 574 11.46 17.30 23.14
CA ALA A 574 12.59 18.01 22.55
C ALA A 574 12.36 19.54 22.58
N ALA A 575 11.17 20.00 22.17
CA ALA A 575 10.80 21.42 22.20
C ALA A 575 10.70 21.97 23.63
N GLU A 576 10.10 21.21 24.55
CA GLU A 576 10.02 21.53 25.99
C GLU A 576 11.42 21.67 26.65
N ARG A 577 12.44 21.04 26.07
CA ARG A 577 13.87 21.18 26.47
C ARG A 577 14.61 22.30 25.74
N GLY A 578 13.90 23.16 25.00
CA GLY A 578 14.46 24.32 24.30
C GLY A 578 15.12 24.02 22.95
N LYS A 579 14.99 22.80 22.41
CA LYS A 579 15.49 22.48 21.06
C LYS A 579 14.60 23.11 20.00
N GLN A 580 15.17 23.53 18.88
CA GLN A 580 14.37 23.99 17.73
C GLN A 580 13.74 22.79 17.01
N VAL A 581 12.45 22.54 17.28
CA VAL A 581 11.71 21.45 16.64
C VAL A 581 10.75 22.01 15.58
N ALA A 582 10.88 21.55 14.34
CA ALA A 582 9.98 21.88 13.25
C ALA A 582 9.35 20.62 12.65
N VAL A 583 8.02 20.60 12.53
CA VAL A 583 7.27 19.44 12.06
C VAL A 583 6.35 19.83 10.93
N LEU A 584 6.49 19.15 9.79
CA LEU A 584 5.53 19.27 8.70
C LEU A 584 4.43 18.22 8.86
N VAL A 585 3.18 18.65 8.88
CA VAL A 585 1.99 17.81 9.11
C VAL A 585 1.14 17.75 7.83
N GLU A 586 1.01 16.57 7.26
CA GLU A 586 0.13 16.35 6.10
C GLU A 586 -1.34 16.26 6.56
N VAL A 587 -2.08 17.36 6.45
CA VAL A 587 -3.47 17.44 6.91
C VAL A 587 -4.44 16.73 5.96
N LYS A 588 -4.18 16.68 4.64
CA LYS A 588 -5.05 16.02 3.66
C LYS A 588 -4.74 14.51 3.51
N ALA A 589 -4.29 13.86 4.59
CA ALA A 589 -4.12 12.41 4.69
C ALA A 589 -5.49 11.74 4.86
N ARG A 590 -5.96 11.09 3.78
CA ARG A 590 -7.33 10.53 3.68
C ARG A 590 -7.71 9.64 4.86
N PHE A 591 -8.83 9.99 5.51
CA PHE A 591 -9.46 9.37 6.68
C PHE A 591 -8.82 9.70 8.04
N ASP A 592 -7.68 10.38 8.07
CA ASP A 592 -6.97 10.75 9.30
C ASP A 592 -7.01 12.27 9.57
N GLU A 593 -7.65 13.04 8.69
CA GLU A 593 -7.57 14.50 8.66
C GLU A 593 -7.95 15.14 10.01
N LYS A 594 -9.03 14.68 10.64
CA LYS A 594 -9.45 15.19 11.96
C LYS A 594 -8.39 14.97 13.04
N ASN A 595 -7.80 13.77 13.08
CA ASN A 595 -6.78 13.41 14.08
C ASN A 595 -5.51 14.25 13.86
N ASN A 596 -5.12 14.46 12.60
CA ASN A 596 -3.96 15.29 12.25
C ASN A 596 -4.09 16.75 12.70
N ILE A 597 -5.30 17.32 12.65
CA ILE A 597 -5.57 18.66 13.19
C ILE A 597 -5.48 18.67 14.73
N GLU A 598 -6.00 17.64 15.40
CA GLU A 598 -6.01 17.57 16.88
C GLU A 598 -4.61 17.43 17.48
N TRP A 599 -3.71 16.60 16.90
CA TRP A 599 -2.33 16.48 17.41
C TRP A 599 -1.38 17.58 16.90
N GLY A 600 -1.61 18.17 15.72
CA GLY A 600 -0.88 19.37 15.27
C GLY A 600 -0.96 20.49 16.31
N ARG A 601 -2.18 20.79 16.80
CA ARG A 601 -2.44 21.73 17.89
C ARG A 601 -1.81 21.34 19.25
N LYS A 602 -1.44 20.08 19.46
CA LYS A 602 -0.74 19.63 20.69
C LYS A 602 0.76 19.86 20.58
N LEU A 603 1.35 19.59 19.40
CA LEU A 603 2.75 19.93 19.11
C LEU A 603 3.01 21.44 19.24
N GLU A 604 2.15 22.27 18.64
CA GLU A 604 2.23 23.74 18.75
C GLU A 604 2.27 24.21 20.22
N LYS A 605 1.44 23.62 21.09
CA LYS A 605 1.38 23.96 22.52
C LYS A 605 2.63 23.56 23.31
N SER A 606 3.36 22.52 22.89
CA SER A 606 4.67 22.16 23.45
C SER A 606 5.84 22.95 22.84
N GLY A 607 5.58 23.96 21.99
CA GLY A 607 6.60 24.83 21.39
C GLY A 607 7.21 24.30 20.09
N VAL A 608 6.60 23.29 19.47
CA VAL A 608 7.02 22.79 18.15
C VAL A 608 6.50 23.71 17.05
N HIS A 609 7.36 24.10 16.11
CA HIS A 609 6.96 24.83 14.91
C HIS A 609 6.27 23.89 13.92
N VAL A 610 4.94 23.83 13.98
CA VAL A 610 4.12 23.05 13.06
C VAL A 610 3.88 23.81 11.76
N THR A 611 3.92 23.10 10.62
CA THR A 611 3.62 23.66 9.30
C THR A 611 2.78 22.68 8.51
N TYR A 612 1.70 23.16 7.88
CA TYR A 612 0.66 22.32 7.29
C TYR A 612 0.82 22.16 5.77
N GLY A 613 1.95 21.60 5.34
CA GLY A 613 2.24 21.34 3.92
C GLY A 613 2.47 22.61 3.08
N LEU A 614 2.43 22.44 1.75
CA LEU A 614 2.39 23.53 0.76
C LEU A 614 1.03 23.46 0.05
N VAL A 615 0.43 24.61 -0.30
CA VAL A 615 -0.83 24.63 -1.06
C VAL A 615 -0.64 23.93 -2.41
N GLY A 616 -1.63 23.13 -2.84
CA GLY A 616 -1.55 22.32 -4.07
C GLY A 616 -0.69 21.05 -4.00
N LEU A 617 0.22 20.89 -3.01
CA LEU A 617 1.13 19.75 -2.92
C LEU A 617 0.94 18.94 -1.64
N LYS A 618 0.93 17.60 -1.76
CA LYS A 618 0.93 16.72 -0.58
C LYS A 618 2.32 16.28 -0.20
N THR A 619 2.71 16.40 1.06
CA THR A 619 4.02 15.91 1.51
C THR A 619 3.94 14.44 1.88
N HIS A 620 4.77 13.65 1.23
CA HIS A 620 4.82 12.20 1.38
C HIS A 620 6.25 11.66 1.47
N ALA A 621 7.27 12.53 1.38
CA ALA A 621 8.60 12.28 1.90
C ALA A 621 8.55 11.85 3.37
N LYS A 622 9.42 10.90 3.77
CA LYS A 622 9.61 10.50 5.17
C LYS A 622 11.05 10.74 5.55
N VAL A 623 11.30 11.96 6.01
CA VAL A 623 12.62 12.47 6.33
C VAL A 623 12.68 13.05 7.74
N THR A 624 13.79 12.78 8.42
CA THR A 624 14.15 13.41 9.69
C THR A 624 15.55 14.00 9.54
N LEU A 625 15.72 15.24 9.98
CA LEU A 625 17.00 15.92 10.07
C LEU A 625 17.23 16.31 11.53
N VAL A 626 18.36 15.90 12.09
CA VAL A 626 18.83 16.28 13.42
C VAL A 626 20.10 17.09 13.26
N VAL A 627 20.16 18.25 13.91
CA VAL A 627 21.37 19.09 13.97
C VAL A 627 21.94 18.99 15.39
N ARG A 628 23.15 18.46 15.52
CA ARG A 628 23.86 18.24 16.78
C ARG A 628 25.14 19.07 16.80
N GLN A 629 25.45 19.68 17.94
CA GLN A 629 26.73 20.31 18.18
C GLN A 629 27.78 19.23 18.42
N GLU A 630 28.81 19.17 17.57
CA GLU A 630 30.01 18.35 17.78
C GLU A 630 31.19 19.28 18.11
N ASP A 631 32.33 18.73 18.54
CA ASP A 631 33.55 19.52 18.83
C ASP A 631 34.03 20.31 17.60
N SER A 632 33.81 19.74 16.40
CA SER A 632 34.15 20.35 15.10
C SER A 632 33.11 21.38 14.60
N GLY A 633 32.04 21.64 15.35
CA GLY A 633 30.92 22.48 14.94
C GLY A 633 29.60 21.70 14.72
N PRO A 634 28.53 22.38 14.28
CA PRO A 634 27.25 21.73 14.02
C PRO A 634 27.32 20.68 12.92
N ARG A 635 26.77 19.49 13.18
CA ARG A 635 26.69 18.36 12.25
C ARG A 635 25.26 17.88 12.06
N THR A 636 24.95 17.44 10.85
CA THR A 636 23.65 16.90 10.46
C THR A 636 23.63 15.38 10.50
N TYR A 637 22.61 14.81 11.14
CA TYR A 637 22.27 13.39 11.08
C TYR A 637 20.87 13.24 10.47
N CYS A 638 20.73 12.31 9.54
CA CYS A 638 19.59 12.24 8.63
C CYS A 638 18.95 10.85 8.64
N HIS A 639 17.63 10.80 8.56
CA HIS A 639 16.86 9.61 8.17
C HIS A 639 16.12 9.91 6.87
N ILE A 640 16.17 8.97 5.91
CA ILE A 640 15.34 8.97 4.70
C ILE A 640 14.71 7.57 4.55
N GLY A 641 13.40 7.48 4.46
CA GLY A 641 12.70 6.20 4.40
C GLY A 641 11.60 6.09 3.34
N THR A 642 11.18 4.84 3.09
CA THR A 642 10.04 4.49 2.24
C THR A 642 8.70 4.60 3.01
N GLY A 643 8.76 4.38 4.33
CA GLY A 643 7.61 4.21 5.24
C GLY A 643 7.42 5.32 6.26
N ASN A 644 6.25 5.35 6.90
CA ASN A 644 5.86 6.35 7.89
C ASN A 644 6.47 6.08 9.28
N TYR A 645 6.51 7.11 10.12
CA TYR A 645 6.99 7.04 11.50
C TYR A 645 5.93 6.48 12.47
N ASN A 646 5.45 5.27 12.20
CA ASN A 646 4.43 4.59 12.99
C ASN A 646 4.83 3.11 13.25
N SER A 647 5.03 2.78 14.53
CA SER A 647 5.55 1.50 15.01
C SER A 647 4.60 0.31 14.81
N GLU A 648 3.29 0.53 14.68
CA GLU A 648 2.32 -0.52 14.36
C GLU A 648 2.40 -0.87 12.87
N THR A 649 2.37 0.14 12.00
CA THR A 649 2.51 -0.07 10.55
C THR A 649 3.86 -0.67 10.17
N ALA A 650 4.93 -0.31 10.87
CA ALA A 650 6.27 -0.89 10.70
C ALA A 650 6.38 -2.39 11.08
N ARG A 651 5.31 -3.01 11.62
CA ARG A 651 5.20 -4.47 11.82
C ARG A 651 4.41 -5.18 10.72
N GLN A 652 3.72 -4.43 9.86
CA GLN A 652 2.82 -4.95 8.82
C GLN A 652 3.30 -4.62 7.40
N TYR A 653 3.99 -3.50 7.21
CA TYR A 653 4.50 -3.01 5.93
C TYR A 653 5.99 -3.31 5.80
N THR A 654 6.47 -3.68 4.60
CA THR A 654 7.92 -3.73 4.34
C THR A 654 8.44 -2.35 4.01
N ASP A 655 9.43 -1.85 4.75
CA ASP A 655 9.92 -0.47 4.58
C ASP A 655 11.42 -0.36 4.85
N LEU A 656 12.11 0.44 4.03
CA LEU A 656 13.54 0.74 4.17
C LEU A 656 13.73 2.11 4.81
N GLY A 657 14.73 2.22 5.67
CA GLY A 657 15.22 3.47 6.23
C GLY A 657 16.75 3.56 6.12
N LEU A 658 17.26 4.68 5.61
CA LEU A 658 18.68 5.00 5.60
C LEU A 658 18.97 6.06 6.66
N LEU A 659 19.83 5.73 7.61
CA LEU A 659 20.40 6.64 8.58
C LEU A 659 21.83 7.04 8.14
N THR A 660 22.14 8.33 8.08
CA THR A 660 23.44 8.83 7.60
C THR A 660 23.90 10.12 8.30
N SER A 661 25.21 10.32 8.39
CA SER A 661 25.87 11.54 8.86
C SER A 661 26.60 12.31 7.74
N LYS A 662 26.31 11.98 6.47
CA LYS A 662 26.96 12.56 5.27
C LYS A 662 26.56 14.02 5.07
N PRO A 663 27.53 14.96 4.96
CA PRO A 663 27.24 16.39 4.79
C PRO A 663 26.41 16.74 3.54
N ALA A 664 26.55 15.99 2.45
CA ALA A 664 25.78 16.23 1.23
C ALA A 664 24.27 15.96 1.42
N THR A 665 23.92 14.82 2.03
CA THR A 665 22.53 14.51 2.40
C THR A 665 21.97 15.49 3.43
N GLY A 666 22.80 15.93 4.39
CA GLY A 666 22.42 16.97 5.35
C GLY A 666 22.07 18.30 4.68
N TYR A 667 22.91 18.76 3.75
CA TYR A 667 22.68 19.95 2.93
C TYR A 667 21.36 19.83 2.13
N ASP A 668 21.15 18.70 1.46
CA ASP A 668 19.96 18.45 0.66
C ASP A 668 18.67 18.43 1.50
N LEU A 669 18.69 17.82 2.70
CA LEU A 669 17.54 17.84 3.61
C LEU A 669 17.30 19.22 4.23
N ILE A 670 18.35 19.99 4.53
CA ILE A 670 18.21 21.40 4.96
C ILE A 670 17.44 22.18 3.90
N ASN A 671 17.86 22.07 2.64
CA ASN A 671 17.20 22.71 1.51
C ASN A 671 15.76 22.19 1.31
N LEU A 672 15.52 20.89 1.43
CA LEU A 672 14.16 20.33 1.39
C LEU A 672 13.25 20.93 2.48
N PHE A 673 13.75 21.11 3.70
CA PHE A 673 12.99 21.80 4.73
C PHE A 673 12.83 23.30 4.45
N HIS A 674 13.79 23.99 3.82
CA HIS A 674 13.62 25.38 3.39
C HIS A 674 12.55 25.54 2.29
N TYR A 675 12.47 24.59 1.35
CA TYR A 675 11.38 24.50 0.39
C TYR A 675 10.02 24.32 1.09
N LEU A 676 9.95 23.37 2.03
CA LEU A 676 8.71 23.00 2.72
C LEU A 676 8.20 24.02 3.75
N THR A 677 9.08 24.79 4.40
CA THR A 677 8.69 25.70 5.49
C THR A 677 9.01 27.18 5.24
N GLY A 678 9.73 27.50 4.16
CA GLY A 678 10.32 28.83 3.94
C GLY A 678 9.99 29.49 2.61
N TYR A 679 9.05 28.94 1.81
CA TYR A 679 8.67 29.47 0.49
C TYR A 679 9.87 29.77 -0.43
N ALA A 680 10.89 28.91 -0.41
CA ALA A 680 12.10 29.07 -1.20
C ALA A 680 12.13 28.05 -2.36
N PRO A 681 11.45 28.29 -3.51
CA PRO A 681 11.22 27.28 -4.55
C PRO A 681 12.49 26.84 -5.31
N GLU A 682 13.50 27.72 -5.41
CA GLU A 682 14.73 27.48 -6.18
C GLU A 682 15.80 26.75 -5.35
N GLN A 683 15.45 25.62 -4.75
CA GLN A 683 16.42 24.80 -4.01
C GLN A 683 17.28 23.95 -4.95
N HIS A 684 18.57 23.86 -4.63
CA HIS A 684 19.48 22.93 -5.29
C HIS A 684 19.76 21.71 -4.42
N TYR A 685 19.73 20.53 -5.05
CA TYR A 685 20.02 19.23 -4.42
C TYR A 685 21.23 18.58 -5.09
N ARG A 686 22.15 18.04 -4.29
CA ARG A 686 23.41 17.42 -4.73
C ARG A 686 23.29 15.92 -4.97
N THR A 687 22.45 15.25 -4.20
CA THR A 687 22.34 13.78 -4.11
C THR A 687 20.89 13.29 -4.02
N LEU A 688 19.99 14.10 -3.46
CA LEU A 688 18.56 13.79 -3.42
C LEU A 688 17.87 14.04 -4.76
N LEU A 689 17.01 13.10 -5.12
CA LEU A 689 15.93 13.30 -6.08
C LEU A 689 14.70 13.74 -5.28
N VAL A 690 14.16 14.91 -5.61
CA VAL A 690 13.03 15.55 -4.93
C VAL A 690 11.92 15.82 -5.95
N ALA A 691 10.71 15.38 -5.63
CA ALA A 691 9.50 15.73 -6.38
C ALA A 691 8.88 17.01 -5.78
N PRO A 692 8.22 17.86 -6.58
CA PRO A 692 8.15 17.80 -8.05
C PRO A 692 9.38 18.36 -8.78
N HIS A 693 10.42 18.77 -8.05
CA HIS A 693 11.50 19.61 -8.57
C HIS A 693 12.40 18.95 -9.63
N ASN A 694 13.14 17.88 -9.29
CA ASN A 694 14.13 17.25 -10.19
C ASN A 694 13.94 15.74 -10.39
N MET A 695 13.00 15.11 -9.68
CA MET A 695 12.89 13.65 -9.61
C MET A 695 12.50 13.01 -10.95
N ARG A 696 11.43 13.50 -11.61
CA ARG A 696 10.96 13.04 -12.92
C ARG A 696 12.08 13.02 -13.96
N ALA A 697 12.63 14.20 -14.24
CA ALA A 697 13.68 14.39 -15.24
C ALA A 697 14.95 13.59 -14.91
N SER A 698 15.19 13.28 -13.62
CA SER A 698 16.33 12.46 -13.22
C SER A 698 16.10 10.97 -13.42
N PHE A 699 14.90 10.44 -13.18
CA PHE A 699 14.59 9.06 -13.57
C PHE A 699 14.61 8.89 -15.09
N GLU A 700 14.03 9.83 -15.86
CA GLU A 700 14.06 9.78 -17.33
C GLU A 700 15.51 9.82 -17.87
N ARG A 701 16.39 10.65 -17.30
CA ARG A 701 17.82 10.70 -17.64
C ARG A 701 18.60 9.44 -17.23
N LEU A 702 18.25 8.82 -16.10
CA LEU A 702 18.86 7.56 -15.68
C LEU A 702 18.48 6.41 -16.63
N ILE A 703 17.24 6.38 -17.11
CA ILE A 703 16.79 5.42 -18.13
C ILE A 703 17.50 5.67 -19.47
N GLU A 704 17.65 6.93 -19.89
CA GLU A 704 18.36 7.26 -21.14
C GLU A 704 19.87 6.94 -21.06
N ALA A 705 20.50 7.07 -19.89
CA ALA A 705 21.88 6.64 -19.70
C ALA A 705 22.06 5.12 -19.90
N GLU A 706 21.09 4.28 -19.51
CA GLU A 706 21.15 2.84 -19.81
C GLU A 706 21.00 2.56 -21.32
N ILE A 707 20.26 3.40 -22.06
CA ILE A 707 20.17 3.33 -23.54
C ILE A 707 21.52 3.68 -24.18
N GLU A 708 22.21 4.70 -23.66
CA GLU A 708 23.56 5.06 -24.12
C GLU A 708 24.53 3.90 -23.88
N HIS A 709 24.49 3.30 -22.68
CA HIS A 709 25.29 2.12 -22.32
C HIS A 709 25.03 0.90 -23.20
N GLU A 710 23.76 0.57 -23.45
CA GLU A 710 23.36 -0.53 -24.36
C GLU A 710 23.92 -0.32 -25.77
N ARG A 711 23.89 0.93 -26.27
CA ARG A 711 24.37 1.26 -27.62
C ARG A 711 25.89 1.35 -27.72
N SER A 712 26.60 1.59 -26.62
CA SER A 712 28.06 1.75 -26.61
C SER A 712 28.83 0.47 -26.26
N GLY A 713 28.22 -0.47 -25.54
CA GLY A 713 28.82 -1.77 -25.22
C GLY A 713 28.92 -2.68 -26.43
N SER A 714 29.87 -3.63 -26.41
CA SER A 714 29.80 -4.77 -27.34
C SER A 714 28.76 -5.79 -26.84
N PRO A 715 28.27 -6.70 -27.70
CA PRO A 715 27.33 -7.75 -27.30
C PRO A 715 27.83 -8.66 -26.18
N ASP A 716 29.16 -8.75 -25.98
CA ASP A 716 29.80 -9.61 -24.98
C ASP A 716 29.98 -8.93 -23.62
N ASP A 717 29.89 -7.59 -23.54
CA ASP A 717 30.21 -6.80 -22.34
C ASP A 717 29.05 -6.69 -21.33
N GLY A 718 27.88 -7.22 -21.66
CA GLY A 718 26.65 -7.01 -20.91
C GLY A 718 26.00 -5.64 -21.17
N GLY A 719 24.69 -5.68 -21.41
CA GLY A 719 23.88 -4.51 -21.76
C GLY A 719 23.54 -3.59 -20.59
N GLY A 720 22.80 -2.53 -20.90
CA GLY A 720 22.12 -1.68 -19.93
C GLY A 720 21.11 -2.48 -19.11
N ARG A 721 20.99 -2.14 -17.82
CA ARG A 721 20.22 -2.94 -16.86
C ARG A 721 19.41 -2.06 -15.93
N ILE A 722 18.10 -2.28 -15.89
CA ILE A 722 17.19 -1.58 -14.97
C ILE A 722 16.48 -2.62 -14.09
N ILE A 723 16.50 -2.40 -12.78
CA ILE A 723 15.64 -3.16 -11.85
C ILE A 723 14.94 -2.16 -10.93
N ALA A 724 13.61 -2.16 -10.90
CA ALA A 724 12.86 -1.20 -10.09
C ALA A 724 11.73 -1.86 -9.30
N LYS A 725 11.77 -1.73 -7.97
CA LYS A 725 10.73 -2.19 -7.04
C LYS A 725 9.91 -1.01 -6.53
N MET A 726 8.59 -1.10 -6.60
CA MET A 726 7.66 -0.06 -6.14
C MET A 726 6.24 -0.60 -5.88
N ASN A 727 5.36 0.26 -5.37
CA ASN A 727 3.98 -0.12 -5.08
C ASN A 727 3.10 -0.07 -6.33
N ALA A 728 3.35 0.85 -7.26
CA ALA A 728 2.57 0.98 -8.50
C ALA A 728 3.31 1.80 -9.57
N LEU A 729 3.01 1.50 -10.84
CA LEU A 729 3.57 2.18 -12.02
C LEU A 729 2.42 2.75 -12.86
N ASN A 730 2.31 4.08 -12.96
CA ASN A 730 1.32 4.71 -13.83
C ASN A 730 1.76 5.98 -14.57
N ASP A 731 3.02 6.38 -14.43
CA ASP A 731 3.50 7.59 -15.10
C ASP A 731 3.76 7.40 -16.60
N ARG A 732 3.20 8.28 -17.43
CA ARG A 732 3.30 8.20 -18.90
C ARG A 732 4.69 8.54 -19.45
N GLY A 733 5.42 9.45 -18.79
CA GLY A 733 6.78 9.83 -19.19
C GLY A 733 7.73 8.66 -18.96
N VAL A 734 7.73 8.15 -17.73
CA VAL A 734 8.56 7.02 -17.32
C VAL A 734 8.25 5.74 -18.11
N ILE A 735 6.97 5.38 -18.31
CA ILE A 735 6.63 4.18 -19.11
C ILE A 735 7.14 4.30 -20.56
N ARG A 736 7.02 5.49 -21.19
CA ARG A 736 7.59 5.70 -22.54
C ARG A 736 9.10 5.61 -22.55
N ALA A 737 9.79 6.14 -21.54
CA ALA A 737 11.24 5.99 -21.41
C ALA A 737 11.65 4.52 -21.27
N LEU A 738 10.94 3.73 -20.46
CA LEU A 738 11.17 2.28 -20.33
C LEU A 738 10.94 1.53 -21.65
N TYR A 739 9.91 1.90 -22.43
CA TYR A 739 9.74 1.35 -23.78
C TYR A 739 10.87 1.73 -24.74
N ARG A 740 11.36 2.99 -24.72
CA ARG A 740 12.56 3.34 -25.51
C ARG A 740 13.77 2.51 -25.10
N ALA A 741 13.93 2.24 -23.80
CA ALA A 741 15.01 1.43 -23.27
C ALA A 741 14.94 -0.03 -23.72
N ALA A 742 13.78 -0.68 -23.55
CA ALA A 742 13.60 -2.05 -24.01
C ALA A 742 13.81 -2.22 -25.52
N ARG A 743 13.38 -1.23 -26.33
CA ARG A 743 13.60 -1.17 -27.77
C ARG A 743 15.06 -0.93 -28.18
N ALA A 744 15.91 -0.47 -27.27
CA ALA A 744 17.35 -0.35 -27.50
C ALA A 744 18.13 -1.63 -27.17
N GLY A 745 17.55 -2.55 -26.38
CA GLY A 745 18.17 -3.79 -25.89
C GLY A 745 18.19 -3.93 -24.36
N VAL A 746 18.06 -2.81 -23.65
CA VAL A 746 18.15 -2.70 -22.18
C VAL A 746 17.23 -3.72 -21.50
N GLN A 747 17.80 -4.49 -20.56
CA GLN A 747 17.07 -5.51 -19.80
C GLN A 747 16.39 -4.89 -18.57
N ILE A 748 15.07 -5.02 -18.47
CA ILE A 748 14.26 -4.29 -17.47
C ILE A 748 13.39 -5.25 -16.65
N ASP A 749 13.63 -5.29 -15.33
CA ASP A 749 12.79 -6.03 -14.38
C ASP A 749 12.06 -5.08 -13.42
N LEU A 750 10.74 -5.19 -13.36
CA LEU A 750 9.89 -4.29 -12.57
C LEU A 750 9.11 -5.09 -11.52
N ILE A 751 9.39 -4.86 -10.23
CA ILE A 751 8.70 -5.50 -9.11
C ILE A 751 7.60 -4.55 -8.60
N VAL A 752 6.39 -4.69 -9.14
CA VAL A 752 5.26 -3.79 -8.91
C VAL A 752 4.11 -4.53 -8.21
N ARG A 753 3.91 -4.27 -6.90
CA ARG A 753 2.87 -4.96 -6.09
C ARG A 753 1.43 -4.69 -6.59
N GLY A 754 1.12 -3.42 -6.81
CA GLY A 754 -0.25 -2.94 -7.05
C GLY A 754 -0.63 -2.92 -8.53
N HIS A 755 -1.08 -1.75 -9.01
CA HIS A 755 -1.42 -1.53 -10.42
C HIS A 755 -0.18 -1.15 -11.24
N SER A 756 -0.14 -1.64 -12.49
CA SER A 756 0.84 -1.24 -13.51
C SER A 756 0.10 -0.88 -14.80
N LEU A 757 0.42 0.26 -15.40
CA LEU A 757 -0.13 0.63 -16.72
C LEU A 757 0.79 0.22 -17.88
N LEU A 758 1.99 -0.27 -17.57
CA LEU A 758 2.94 -0.81 -18.53
C LEU A 758 2.49 -2.20 -18.97
N ARG A 759 2.40 -2.40 -20.29
CA ARG A 759 2.21 -3.70 -20.96
C ARG A 759 3.58 -4.33 -21.29
N PRO A 760 4.00 -5.40 -20.60
CA PRO A 760 5.26 -6.10 -20.84
C PRO A 760 5.16 -7.07 -22.02
N GLY A 761 6.29 -7.63 -22.47
CA GLY A 761 6.34 -8.76 -23.40
C GLY A 761 5.74 -8.51 -24.80
N LEU A 762 5.73 -7.27 -25.29
CA LEU A 762 5.28 -6.95 -26.65
C LEU A 762 6.44 -7.00 -27.64
N GLU A 763 6.26 -7.73 -28.74
CA GLU A 763 7.24 -7.86 -29.81
C GLU A 763 7.71 -6.48 -30.34
N GLY A 764 9.02 -6.28 -30.40
CA GLY A 764 9.68 -5.03 -30.81
C GLY A 764 9.36 -3.78 -29.98
N VAL A 765 8.73 -3.91 -28.79
CA VAL A 765 8.41 -2.79 -27.87
C VAL A 765 8.82 -3.03 -26.42
N SER A 766 8.51 -4.20 -25.86
CA SER A 766 8.70 -4.51 -24.44
C SER A 766 9.06 -5.96 -24.14
N GLU A 767 9.61 -6.68 -25.13
CA GLU A 767 10.19 -8.03 -24.99
C GLU A 767 11.14 -8.12 -23.78
N ASN A 768 12.03 -7.14 -23.65
CA ASN A 768 13.02 -7.03 -22.59
C ASN A 768 12.47 -6.45 -21.27
N ILE A 769 11.14 -6.33 -21.12
CA ILE A 769 10.50 -5.85 -19.88
C ILE A 769 9.70 -6.98 -19.23
N ARG A 770 10.14 -7.40 -18.05
CA ARG A 770 9.37 -8.27 -17.14
C ARG A 770 8.71 -7.43 -16.04
N VAL A 771 7.47 -7.76 -15.70
CA VAL A 771 6.75 -7.14 -14.56
C VAL A 771 6.25 -8.22 -13.62
N THR A 772 6.79 -8.24 -12.41
CA THR A 772 6.47 -9.21 -11.36
C THR A 772 5.83 -8.54 -10.16
N SER A 773 4.95 -9.23 -9.45
CA SER A 773 4.29 -8.73 -8.25
C SER A 773 4.34 -9.74 -7.12
N ILE A 774 4.82 -9.31 -5.97
CA ILE A 774 4.96 -10.17 -4.78
C ILE A 774 3.89 -9.80 -3.76
N LEU A 775 3.17 -10.81 -3.27
CA LEU A 775 2.19 -10.71 -2.19
C LEU A 775 2.51 -11.75 -1.11
N GLY A 776 2.18 -11.46 0.14
CA GLY A 776 2.43 -12.38 1.24
C GLY A 776 2.01 -11.79 2.59
N ARG A 777 2.58 -12.34 3.66
CA ARG A 777 2.34 -11.96 5.07
C ARG A 777 2.43 -10.46 5.34
N PHE A 778 3.44 -9.79 4.79
CA PHE A 778 3.67 -8.37 4.94
C PHE A 778 3.27 -7.60 3.68
N LEU A 779 2.84 -6.36 3.83
CA LEU A 779 2.43 -5.52 2.73
C LEU A 779 3.66 -4.88 2.07
N GLU A 780 4.04 -5.38 0.89
CA GLU A 780 5.26 -4.98 0.17
C GLU A 780 5.29 -3.49 -0.19
N HIS A 781 5.97 -2.63 0.60
CA HIS A 781 5.87 -1.18 0.48
C HIS A 781 7.22 -0.47 0.20
N THR A 782 8.33 -1.19 0.28
CA THR A 782 9.67 -0.71 -0.11
C THR A 782 9.72 -0.23 -1.56
N ARG A 783 10.50 0.83 -1.81
CA ARG A 783 10.90 1.24 -3.16
C ARG A 783 12.42 1.24 -3.28
N ILE A 784 12.91 0.59 -4.34
CA ILE A 784 14.33 0.48 -4.68
C ILE A 784 14.47 0.66 -6.19
N TYR A 785 15.42 1.46 -6.64
CA TYR A 785 15.69 1.70 -8.06
C TYR A 785 17.16 1.39 -8.35
N TYR A 786 17.42 0.48 -9.27
CA TYR A 786 18.75 0.08 -9.72
C TYR A 786 18.92 0.41 -11.20
N PHE A 787 20.08 0.99 -11.53
CA PHE A 787 20.54 1.25 -12.88
C PHE A 787 21.98 0.71 -13.01
N GLY A 788 22.22 -0.12 -14.02
CA GLY A 788 23.50 -0.81 -14.25
C GLY A 788 24.65 0.16 -14.45
N ASN A 789 24.39 1.33 -15.04
CA ASN A 789 25.34 2.43 -15.21
C ASN A 789 26.64 1.97 -15.89
N GLY A 790 26.57 1.05 -16.85
CA GLY A 790 27.73 0.48 -17.53
C GLY A 790 28.62 -0.43 -16.69
N ALA A 791 28.20 -0.85 -15.48
CA ALA A 791 29.00 -1.68 -14.57
C ALA A 791 29.37 -3.07 -15.13
N ALA A 792 28.63 -3.57 -16.13
CA ALA A 792 28.99 -4.79 -16.85
C ALA A 792 30.19 -4.57 -17.80
N GLN A 793 30.25 -3.39 -18.43
CA GLN A 793 31.25 -2.97 -19.41
C GLN A 793 32.54 -2.48 -18.74
N GLU A 794 32.43 -1.79 -17.61
CA GLU A 794 33.53 -1.22 -16.83
C GLU A 794 33.49 -1.80 -15.40
N PRO A 795 34.28 -2.84 -15.06
CA PRO A 795 34.20 -3.49 -13.73
C PRO A 795 34.50 -2.59 -12.53
N ASP A 796 35.25 -1.50 -12.72
CA ASP A 796 35.52 -0.49 -11.69
C ASP A 796 34.35 0.51 -11.49
N ARG A 797 33.33 0.46 -12.35
CA ARG A 797 32.20 1.39 -12.35
C ARG A 797 31.03 0.81 -11.58
N ALA A 798 30.68 1.45 -10.46
CA ALA A 798 29.57 0.99 -9.63
C ALA A 798 28.18 1.27 -10.26
N PRO A 799 27.19 0.37 -10.07
CA PRO A 799 25.80 0.62 -10.42
C PRO A 799 25.19 1.70 -9.51
N LYS A 800 24.16 2.40 -10.01
CA LYS A 800 23.46 3.45 -9.26
C LYS A 800 22.21 2.87 -8.61
N VAL A 801 22.18 2.84 -7.28
CA VAL A 801 21.05 2.31 -6.50
C VAL A 801 20.46 3.38 -5.61
N PHE A 802 19.13 3.48 -5.58
CA PHE A 802 18.38 4.48 -4.85
C PHE A 802 17.27 3.84 -4.00
N LEU A 803 16.89 4.50 -2.91
CA LEU A 803 15.69 4.17 -2.11
C LEU A 803 14.94 5.45 -1.71
N GLY A 804 13.63 5.33 -1.46
CA GLY A 804 12.87 6.44 -0.90
C GLY A 804 11.35 6.33 -1.05
N SER A 805 10.70 7.48 -1.01
CA SER A 805 9.26 7.61 -0.72
C SER A 805 8.33 7.56 -1.94
N ALA A 806 8.86 7.90 -3.13
CA ALA A 806 8.10 7.92 -4.38
C ALA A 806 7.88 6.52 -4.97
N ASP A 807 6.74 6.36 -5.66
CA ASP A 807 6.52 5.36 -6.71
C ASP A 807 6.56 6.07 -8.08
N TRP A 808 6.72 5.35 -9.20
CA TRP A 808 6.59 5.94 -10.55
C TRP A 808 5.12 6.14 -10.96
N MET A 809 4.47 7.07 -10.25
CA MET A 809 3.13 7.57 -10.55
C MET A 809 3.17 9.08 -10.74
N SER A 810 2.40 9.64 -11.69
CA SER A 810 2.42 11.09 -11.97
C SER A 810 2.15 11.92 -10.70
N ARG A 811 1.14 11.54 -9.90
CA ARG A 811 0.85 12.19 -8.60
C ARG A 811 2.00 12.18 -7.58
N ASN A 812 2.97 11.27 -7.73
CA ASN A 812 4.13 11.14 -6.85
C ASN A 812 5.34 11.88 -7.43
N LEU A 813 5.35 12.16 -8.73
CA LEU A 813 6.39 12.91 -9.42
C LEU A 813 6.04 14.40 -9.58
N ASP A 814 4.74 14.75 -9.56
CA ASP A 814 4.23 16.09 -9.88
C ASP A 814 3.36 16.69 -8.74
N ASP A 815 2.39 15.94 -8.19
CA ASP A 815 1.43 16.47 -7.18
C ASP A 815 1.93 16.37 -5.71
N ARG A 816 3.18 15.98 -5.49
CA ARG A 816 3.70 15.61 -4.16
C ARG A 816 5.14 16.03 -3.93
N VAL A 817 5.44 16.30 -2.66
CA VAL A 817 6.81 16.36 -2.17
C VAL A 817 7.24 14.97 -1.71
N GLU A 818 8.07 14.33 -2.52
CA GLU A 818 8.72 13.03 -2.26
C GLU A 818 10.24 13.22 -2.25
N ALA A 819 10.95 12.34 -1.53
CA ALA A 819 12.42 12.29 -1.51
C ALA A 819 12.93 10.85 -1.77
N VAL A 820 13.96 10.75 -2.62
CA VAL A 820 14.69 9.52 -2.97
C VAL A 820 16.20 9.81 -2.91
N GLN A 821 16.97 8.94 -2.26
CA GLN A 821 18.41 9.11 -2.01
C GLN A 821 19.21 8.01 -2.73
N GLN A 822 20.31 8.39 -3.39
CA GLN A 822 21.29 7.42 -3.89
C GLN A 822 22.11 6.82 -2.74
N VAL A 823 22.29 5.50 -2.75
CA VAL A 823 23.12 4.77 -1.78
C VAL A 823 24.51 4.55 -2.38
N HIS A 824 25.51 5.19 -1.78
CA HIS A 824 26.90 5.18 -2.26
C HIS A 824 27.81 4.16 -1.56
N GLN A 825 27.41 3.63 -0.40
CA GLN A 825 28.23 2.71 0.37
C GLN A 825 28.06 1.28 -0.17
N ASP A 826 29.17 0.60 -0.49
CA ASP A 826 29.14 -0.66 -1.26
C ASP A 826 28.33 -1.76 -0.55
N ASP A 827 28.59 -2.04 0.73
CA ASP A 827 27.88 -3.06 1.51
C ASP A 827 26.37 -2.81 1.61
N LEU A 828 25.95 -1.54 1.69
CA LEU A 828 24.54 -1.17 1.71
C LEU A 828 23.89 -1.25 0.32
N ARG A 829 24.65 -0.94 -0.74
CA ARG A 829 24.21 -1.10 -2.12
C ARG A 829 24.02 -2.58 -2.45
N ASP A 830 25.01 -3.41 -2.13
CA ASP A 830 25.00 -4.85 -2.37
C ASP A 830 23.84 -5.51 -1.58
N ARG A 831 23.53 -5.05 -0.36
CA ARG A 831 22.35 -5.48 0.39
C ARG A 831 21.02 -5.09 -0.31
N LEU A 832 20.94 -3.93 -0.96
CA LEU A 832 19.74 -3.54 -1.72
C LEU A 832 19.60 -4.33 -3.02
N VAL A 833 20.71 -4.62 -3.70
CA VAL A 833 20.76 -5.50 -4.87
C VAL A 833 20.31 -6.91 -4.49
N GLY A 834 20.84 -7.49 -3.40
CA GLY A 834 20.42 -8.81 -2.92
C GLY A 834 18.92 -8.90 -2.56
N ILE A 835 18.29 -7.81 -2.09
CA ILE A 835 16.83 -7.75 -1.91
C ILE A 835 16.10 -7.81 -3.26
N LEU A 836 16.61 -7.12 -4.29
CA LEU A 836 16.05 -7.18 -5.65
C LEU A 836 16.24 -8.56 -6.28
N GLU A 837 17.42 -9.16 -6.18
CA GLU A 837 17.71 -10.50 -6.70
C GLU A 837 16.84 -11.56 -6.02
N THR A 838 16.70 -11.50 -4.69
CA THR A 838 15.81 -12.39 -3.91
C THR A 838 14.34 -12.23 -4.34
N ALA A 839 13.92 -11.04 -4.76
CA ALA A 839 12.58 -10.78 -5.30
C ALA A 839 12.39 -11.31 -6.74
N LEU A 840 13.42 -11.23 -7.59
CA LEU A 840 13.35 -11.72 -8.97
C LEU A 840 13.44 -13.25 -9.07
N ALA A 841 14.15 -13.88 -8.14
CA ALA A 841 14.29 -15.33 -7.99
C ALA A 841 13.16 -15.99 -7.19
N ASP A 842 12.20 -15.22 -6.64
CA ASP A 842 11.07 -15.77 -5.90
C ASP A 842 10.17 -16.64 -6.80
N GLN A 843 9.95 -17.87 -6.37
CA GLN A 843 9.13 -18.87 -7.08
C GLN A 843 7.81 -19.17 -6.36
N ARG A 844 7.54 -18.54 -5.20
CA ARG A 844 6.42 -18.88 -4.31
C ARG A 844 5.39 -17.77 -4.11
N SER A 845 5.84 -16.51 -4.13
CA SER A 845 4.98 -15.34 -3.90
C SER A 845 4.88 -14.39 -5.11
N ALA A 846 5.69 -14.63 -6.15
CA ALA A 846 5.82 -13.81 -7.35
C ALA A 846 4.80 -14.17 -8.45
N TRP A 847 3.98 -13.20 -8.83
CA TRP A 847 3.03 -13.26 -9.95
C TRP A 847 3.56 -12.50 -11.15
N ASP A 848 3.56 -13.10 -12.34
CA ASP A 848 4.19 -12.56 -13.54
C ASP A 848 3.16 -11.99 -14.52
N LEU A 849 3.20 -10.68 -14.77
CA LEU A 849 2.25 -9.98 -15.66
C LEU A 849 2.56 -10.27 -17.13
N GLN A 850 1.58 -10.81 -17.83
CA GLN A 850 1.67 -11.15 -19.24
C GLN A 850 1.19 -9.98 -20.14
N SER A 851 1.51 -10.06 -21.44
CA SER A 851 1.17 -9.03 -22.43
C SER A 851 -0.34 -8.94 -22.72
N ASP A 852 -1.17 -9.89 -22.28
CA ASP A 852 -2.63 -9.86 -22.35
C ASP A 852 -3.31 -9.22 -21.11
N GLY A 853 -2.52 -8.91 -20.08
CA GLY A 853 -2.98 -8.36 -18.81
C GLY A 853 -3.29 -9.41 -17.72
N ARG A 854 -3.13 -10.71 -17.99
CA ARG A 854 -3.21 -11.76 -16.95
C ARG A 854 -1.95 -11.76 -16.09
N TYR A 855 -2.10 -12.21 -14.85
CA TYR A 855 -0.99 -12.51 -13.97
C TYR A 855 -0.83 -14.02 -13.83
N ARG A 856 0.27 -14.57 -14.35
CA ARG A 856 0.61 -15.98 -14.15
C ARG A 856 0.96 -16.21 -12.67
N PRO A 857 0.40 -17.23 -12.00
CA PRO A 857 0.71 -17.53 -10.62
C PRO A 857 2.17 -18.03 -10.44
N PRO A 858 2.71 -17.94 -9.21
CA PRO A 858 4.03 -18.47 -8.88
C PRO A 858 4.16 -19.98 -9.21
N PRO A 859 5.30 -20.43 -9.76
CA PRO A 859 5.45 -21.79 -10.28
C PRO A 859 5.63 -22.88 -9.21
N SER A 860 5.95 -22.53 -7.95
CA SER A 860 6.20 -23.50 -6.87
C SER A 860 5.36 -23.19 -5.63
N ARG A 861 4.77 -24.22 -5.02
CA ARG A 861 4.08 -24.12 -3.72
C ARG A 861 5.01 -24.46 -2.53
N GLU A 862 6.15 -25.09 -2.78
CA GLU A 862 7.08 -25.61 -1.75
C GLU A 862 8.32 -24.73 -1.50
N ALA A 863 8.72 -23.92 -2.48
CA ALA A 863 9.89 -23.04 -2.35
C ALA A 863 9.67 -21.96 -1.26
N PRO A 864 10.71 -21.53 -0.51
CA PRO A 864 10.58 -20.49 0.49
C PRO A 864 10.25 -19.14 -0.15
N GLY A 865 9.21 -18.47 0.36
CA GLY A 865 8.76 -17.19 -0.21
C GLY A 865 9.73 -16.04 0.03
N PHE A 866 9.71 -15.05 -0.86
CA PHE A 866 10.52 -13.81 -0.77
C PHE A 866 10.66 -13.27 0.67
N GLN A 867 9.53 -13.13 1.38
CA GLN A 867 9.50 -12.55 2.73
C GLN A 867 10.10 -13.47 3.79
N GLU A 868 10.02 -14.79 3.61
CA GLU A 868 10.60 -15.78 4.51
C GLU A 868 12.12 -15.81 4.36
N GLN A 869 12.61 -15.71 3.13
CA GLN A 869 14.04 -15.56 2.85
C GLN A 869 14.58 -14.27 3.50
N LEU A 870 13.87 -13.14 3.39
CA LEU A 870 14.25 -11.90 4.08
C LEU A 870 14.24 -12.01 5.62
N MET A 871 13.31 -12.77 6.20
CA MET A 871 13.28 -13.09 7.64
C MET A 871 14.51 -13.93 8.04
N GLN A 872 14.88 -14.94 7.24
CA GLN A 872 16.07 -15.76 7.48
C GLN A 872 17.36 -14.93 7.36
N GLN A 873 17.49 -14.12 6.30
CA GLN A 873 18.61 -13.20 6.12
C GLN A 873 18.74 -12.21 7.29
N ALA A 874 17.62 -11.75 7.87
CA ALA A 874 17.65 -10.85 9.03
C ALA A 874 18.19 -11.53 10.29
N ARG A 875 17.75 -12.77 10.55
CA ARG A 875 18.30 -13.62 11.63
C ARG A 875 19.80 -13.88 11.46
N GLN A 876 20.22 -14.26 10.25
CA GLN A 876 21.64 -14.46 9.92
C GLN A 876 22.48 -13.19 10.15
N ARG A 877 22.00 -12.01 9.73
CA ARG A 877 22.67 -10.72 10.00
C ARG A 877 22.81 -10.46 11.51
N ALA A 878 21.81 -10.82 12.31
CA ALA A 878 21.80 -10.61 13.75
C ALA A 878 22.59 -11.67 14.54
N GLY A 879 23.06 -12.73 13.91
CA GLY A 879 23.74 -13.85 14.58
C GLY A 879 22.80 -14.73 15.41
N SER A 880 21.51 -14.80 15.04
CA SER A 880 20.43 -15.47 15.78
C SER A 880 19.79 -16.62 15.03
#